data_AF-A0A6G0US19-F1
#
_entry.id   AF-A0A6G0US19-F1
#
_cell.length_a   1.000
_cell.length_b   1.000
_cell.length_c   1.000
_cell.angle_alpha   90.00
_cell.angle_beta   90.00
_cell.angle_gamma   90.00
#
_symmetry.space_group_name_H-M   'P 1'
#
loop_
_entity.id
_entity.type
_entity.pdbx_description
1 polymer ?
#
loop_
_entity_poly.entity_id
_entity_poly.type
_entity_poly.pdbx_seq_one_letter_code
_entity_poly.pdbx_strand_id
1 'polypeptide(L)'
;MAVISKLTPSAIALGRCTLGKLRAIPIAVQAQRQSHAHVFRKRGGQLIVNRIKDVSHFYLVALGAGPFVLACVLTHIIFGPCELKDYPEEGPPPHHWQFERTPLRQLFAKYFGVSDIEHHERNLAYFERQSILGRWRRTDERVRHLQGERADYKGYYYMPVSSQWVEYGKFMANKIQNQYEHHANNVMISLTRRWRTPILVGSVFFIFVLFSIFSRKSNTCVEPVAEIPVQPELLKTQCLIEGSRKLICLRDEKDVYLPFDKFLKKQFDLTGKLLAKGTSEERFEYYTSYSRVRVPEKLDYSSDGPFGHFASYNVEMRDRVRCISAEHGVPMSIQWDNVPYFYPIQIAQYALQHYSRNKTDAPPRQVNIEAEFDTSTNLLEVENSADGGLRLSLHPEIEFVVLSFSWRPRESSAAFSVIVRELRLNKTLILNYKHVDDRRCVWAENTGINDDYNDNQDEKEEKQDELVFSYSLGSEFNKDEFTKITRDILADATKALSLVQMLPPNKKDSTTPGGLKIGDIRLVNLQFTGSLTLRRPILQATKAHGEMFLRTAEWFVKNQDEQGGWSVPVMRSIADNKLVLPAGWHSAMAQGHALSVLTRAFHLTNDLRFVKAAQHGVDLFGIDAKDGGVRNKIFGNFDWYEEYPTTPGSFVLNGFMYSLIGLYDFSTLKGYGNESRKLFENGLSSLRTFLPLYDTGSGSIYDLRHVGLKTAPNLARWDYHAVHIYLLKWLETITSDKFFGEVADRWIGYAQGKRAKHN
;
A
#
# COMPACT_ATOMS: atom_id res chain seq x y z
N MET A 1 5.03 48.39 -1.25
CA MET A 1 3.84 48.66 -2.10
C MET A 1 2.56 48.67 -1.25
N ALA A 2 2.34 49.72 -0.45
CA ALA A 2 1.12 49.89 0.36
C ALA A 2 0.20 51.03 -0.17
N VAL A 3 0.58 51.69 -1.26
CA VAL A 3 -0.08 52.93 -1.73
C VAL A 3 -1.20 52.68 -2.76
N ILE A 4 -1.32 51.48 -3.33
CA ILE A 4 -2.37 51.18 -4.34
C ILE A 4 -3.72 50.75 -3.70
N SER A 5 -3.81 50.69 -2.36
CA SER A 5 -5.02 50.20 -1.68
C SER A 5 -6.09 51.25 -1.38
N LYS A 6 -5.89 52.53 -1.73
CA LYS A 6 -6.81 53.64 -1.43
C LYS A 6 -7.25 54.47 -2.65
N LEU A 7 -7.26 53.89 -3.86
CA LEU A 7 -7.93 54.54 -4.99
C LEU A 7 -9.43 54.20 -4.98
N THR A 8 -10.25 55.25 -4.91
CA THR A 8 -11.71 55.25 -5.02
C THR A 8 -12.18 54.65 -6.37
N PRO A 9 -13.40 54.09 -6.44
CA PRO A 9 -13.90 53.34 -7.61
C PRO A 9 -14.25 54.22 -8.84
N SER A 10 -13.69 55.43 -8.95
CA SER A 10 -13.96 56.39 -10.04
C SER A 10 -13.03 56.22 -11.25
N ALA A 11 -12.01 55.35 -11.19
CA ALA A 11 -10.99 55.19 -12.23
C ALA A 11 -11.08 53.88 -13.02
N ILE A 12 -12.26 53.25 -13.11
CA ILE A 12 -12.52 52.05 -13.95
C ILE A 12 -13.43 52.43 -15.13
N ALA A 13 -13.05 53.46 -15.88
CA ALA A 13 -13.76 53.90 -17.09
C ALA A 13 -13.05 53.53 -18.40
N LEU A 14 -11.82 53.01 -18.38
CA LEU A 14 -11.02 52.79 -19.61
C LEU A 14 -10.70 51.33 -19.97
N GLY A 15 -11.37 50.36 -19.34
CA GLY A 15 -11.21 48.92 -19.64
C GLY A 15 -12.52 48.18 -19.91
N ARG A 16 -13.58 48.89 -20.33
CA ARG A 16 -14.92 48.31 -20.58
C ARG A 16 -15.11 47.69 -21.97
N CYS A 17 -14.08 47.67 -22.81
CA CYS A 17 -14.13 47.00 -24.09
C CYS A 17 -13.26 45.73 -24.02
N THR A 18 -13.89 44.57 -24.22
CA THR A 18 -13.30 43.20 -24.22
C THR A 18 -13.36 42.41 -22.91
N LEU A 19 -14.58 42.15 -22.42
CA LEU A 19 -14.93 40.87 -21.78
C LEU A 19 -16.46 40.75 -21.81
N GLY A 20 -16.95 39.69 -22.44
CA GLY A 20 -18.35 39.49 -22.81
C GLY A 20 -19.32 39.54 -21.63
N LYS A 21 -20.55 39.95 -21.96
CA LYS A 21 -21.76 40.06 -21.14
C LYS A 21 -21.88 38.94 -20.09
N LEU A 22 -21.53 39.23 -18.84
CA LEU A 22 -22.02 38.51 -17.66
C LEU A 22 -22.62 39.54 -16.70
N ARG A 23 -23.93 39.77 -16.80
CA ARG A 23 -24.68 40.50 -15.77
C ARG A 23 -25.17 39.48 -14.73
N ALA A 24 -24.84 39.69 -13.47
CA ALA A 24 -25.48 38.98 -12.37
C ALA A 24 -26.93 39.48 -12.21
N ILE A 25 -27.89 38.55 -12.20
CA ILE A 25 -29.31 38.83 -11.94
C ILE A 25 -29.47 39.12 -10.43
N PRO A 26 -30.07 40.25 -10.03
CA PRO A 26 -30.36 40.48 -8.62
C PRO A 26 -31.63 39.71 -8.22
N ILE A 27 -31.46 38.56 -7.57
CA ILE A 27 -32.54 37.90 -6.84
C ILE A 27 -32.72 38.64 -5.52
N ALA A 28 -33.74 39.50 -5.44
CA ALA A 28 -34.20 40.08 -4.19
C ALA A 28 -35.12 39.06 -3.49
N VAL A 29 -34.55 38.23 -2.62
CA VAL A 29 -35.35 37.46 -1.65
C VAL A 29 -35.39 38.27 -0.36
N GLN A 30 -36.56 38.84 -0.11
CA GLN A 30 -36.89 39.51 1.14
C GLN A 30 -37.35 38.42 2.13
N ALA A 31 -36.45 37.98 3.01
CA ALA A 31 -36.78 37.06 4.08
C ALA A 31 -36.67 37.78 5.43
N GLN A 32 -37.81 38.15 5.99
CA GLN A 32 -37.95 38.60 7.37
C GLN A 32 -38.34 37.39 8.21
N ARG A 33 -37.53 36.99 9.19
CA ARG A 33 -37.96 36.20 10.37
C ARG A 33 -36.90 36.13 11.47
N GLN A 34 -37.42 36.16 12.70
CA GLN A 34 -36.74 36.27 13.97
C GLN A 34 -36.23 34.90 14.45
N SER A 35 -34.94 34.75 14.73
CA SER A 35 -34.39 33.74 15.67
C SER A 35 -32.93 34.08 16.03
N HIS A 36 -32.50 33.74 17.25
CA HIS A 36 -31.19 34.04 17.81
C HIS A 36 -30.14 32.95 17.47
N ALA A 37 -29.69 32.90 16.21
CA ALA A 37 -28.54 32.09 15.80
C ALA A 37 -27.47 32.94 15.09
N HIS A 38 -26.20 32.55 15.20
CA HIS A 38 -25.06 33.29 14.64
C HIS A 38 -25.20 33.52 13.13
N VAL A 39 -25.14 34.79 12.73
CA VAL A 39 -25.33 35.26 11.35
C VAL A 39 -24.12 34.91 10.47
N PHE A 40 -24.33 34.08 9.43
CA PHE A 40 -23.32 33.88 8.38
C PHE A 40 -23.20 35.16 7.53
N ARG A 41 -22.07 35.88 7.63
CA ARG A 41 -21.78 37.01 6.73
C ARG A 41 -21.50 36.48 5.32
N LYS A 42 -22.38 36.80 4.38
CA LYS A 42 -22.16 36.53 2.94
C LYS A 42 -20.96 37.35 2.44
N ARG A 43 -19.78 36.73 2.32
CA ARG A 43 -18.61 37.34 1.63
C ARG A 43 -18.82 37.25 0.13
N GLY A 44 -18.53 38.35 -0.58
CA GLY A 44 -18.48 38.34 -2.05
C GLY A 44 -17.44 37.34 -2.56
N GLY A 45 -17.73 36.64 -3.67
CA GLY A 45 -16.82 35.64 -4.24
C GLY A 45 -15.47 36.24 -4.59
N GLN A 46 -14.40 35.78 -3.92
CA GLN A 46 -13.03 36.27 -4.12
C GLN A 46 -12.29 35.58 -5.27
N LEU A 47 -12.91 34.60 -5.93
CA LEU A 47 -12.28 33.76 -6.95
C LEU A 47 -11.66 34.59 -8.09
N ILE A 48 -12.39 35.59 -8.59
CA ILE A 48 -11.93 36.43 -9.71
C ILE A 48 -10.77 37.35 -9.26
N VAL A 49 -10.88 37.93 -8.06
CA VAL A 49 -9.86 38.83 -7.51
C VAL A 49 -8.55 38.07 -7.23
N ASN A 50 -8.65 36.86 -6.68
CA ASN A 50 -7.48 36.01 -6.42
C ASN A 50 -6.82 35.57 -7.74
N ARG A 51 -7.62 35.17 -8.73
CA ARG A 51 -7.09 34.78 -10.05
C ARG A 51 -6.36 35.92 -10.76
N ILE A 52 -6.86 37.15 -10.66
CA ILE A 52 -6.16 38.32 -11.23
C ILE A 52 -4.84 38.55 -10.50
N LYS A 53 -4.83 38.47 -9.16
CA LYS A 53 -3.60 38.62 -8.37
C LYS A 53 -2.55 37.57 -8.71
N ASP A 54 -2.97 36.31 -8.88
CA ASP A 54 -2.08 35.19 -9.19
C ASP A 54 -1.46 35.35 -10.58
N VAL A 55 -2.28 35.73 -11.57
CA VAL A 55 -1.82 36.02 -12.94
C VAL A 55 -0.84 37.21 -12.93
N SER A 56 -1.16 38.30 -12.24
CA SER A 56 -0.26 39.45 -12.14
C SER A 56 1.05 39.12 -11.44
N HIS A 57 1.04 38.35 -10.35
CA HIS A 57 2.27 37.92 -9.68
C HIS A 57 3.13 37.03 -10.58
N PHE A 58 2.51 36.10 -11.30
CA PHE A 58 3.23 35.20 -12.18
C PHE A 58 3.95 35.96 -13.31
N TYR A 59 3.25 36.87 -14.00
CA TYR A 59 3.85 37.57 -15.13
C TYR A 59 4.79 38.72 -14.71
N LEU A 60 4.45 39.50 -13.68
CA LEU A 60 5.27 40.66 -13.28
C LEU A 60 6.47 40.27 -12.42
N VAL A 61 6.27 39.37 -11.46
CA VAL A 61 7.31 39.04 -10.46
C VAL A 61 8.12 37.83 -10.89
N ALA A 62 7.47 36.74 -11.32
CA ALA A 62 8.19 35.49 -11.62
C ALA A 62 8.86 35.50 -13.01
N LEU A 63 8.20 36.03 -14.04
CA LEU A 63 8.75 36.10 -15.39
C LEU A 63 9.46 37.44 -15.69
N GLY A 64 9.07 38.54 -15.05
CA GLY A 64 9.63 39.88 -15.27
C GLY A 64 10.79 40.23 -14.34
N ALA A 65 10.47 40.73 -13.14
CA ALA A 65 11.46 41.34 -12.25
C ALA A 65 12.40 40.32 -11.57
N GLY A 66 11.91 39.15 -11.20
CA GLY A 66 12.67 38.13 -10.48
C GLY A 66 13.94 37.66 -11.20
N PRO A 67 13.85 37.20 -12.47
CA PRO A 67 15.01 36.75 -13.23
C PRO A 67 16.07 37.84 -13.42
N PHE A 68 15.64 39.09 -13.61
CA PHE A 68 16.54 40.23 -13.77
C PHE A 68 17.32 40.52 -12.49
N VAL A 69 16.63 40.62 -11.35
CA VAL A 69 17.29 40.85 -10.04
C VAL A 69 18.25 39.71 -9.71
N LEU A 70 17.84 38.45 -9.97
CA LEU A 70 18.70 37.29 -9.74
C LEU A 70 19.96 37.34 -10.63
N ALA A 71 19.81 37.69 -11.90
CA ALA A 71 20.94 37.84 -12.81
C ALA A 71 21.90 38.95 -12.34
N CYS A 72 21.39 40.11 -11.91
CA CYS A 72 22.22 41.20 -11.38
C CYS A 72 22.99 40.81 -10.09
N VAL A 73 22.35 40.06 -9.19
CA VAL A 73 23.02 39.60 -7.96
C VAL A 73 24.12 38.58 -8.29
N LEU A 74 23.85 37.61 -9.17
CA LEU A 74 24.82 36.60 -9.56
C LEU A 74 26.01 37.21 -10.31
N THR A 75 25.79 38.16 -11.22
CA THR A 75 26.89 38.84 -11.92
C THR A 75 27.75 39.63 -10.94
N HIS A 76 27.17 40.23 -9.90
CA HIS A 76 27.93 40.96 -8.89
C HIS A 76 28.71 40.05 -7.93
N ILE A 77 28.22 38.84 -7.64
CA ILE A 77 28.94 37.84 -6.83
C ILE A 77 30.14 37.26 -7.61
N ILE A 78 29.96 36.99 -8.90
CA ILE A 78 30.97 36.30 -9.74
C ILE A 78 32.01 37.30 -10.29
N PHE A 79 31.56 38.43 -10.84
CA PHE A 79 32.38 39.37 -11.59
C PHE A 79 32.51 40.75 -10.93
N GLY A 80 32.14 40.87 -9.65
CA GLY A 80 32.24 42.13 -8.92
C GLY A 80 33.70 42.64 -8.83
N PRO A 81 33.94 43.95 -8.99
CA PRO A 81 35.28 44.53 -8.88
C PRO A 81 35.82 44.38 -7.46
N CYS A 82 37.13 44.12 -7.33
CA CYS A 82 37.80 44.08 -6.04
C CYS A 82 38.07 45.51 -5.54
N GLU A 83 37.53 45.87 -4.38
CA GLU A 83 38.01 47.04 -3.63
C GLU A 83 39.14 46.59 -2.68
N LEU A 84 40.35 47.15 -2.83
CA LEU A 84 41.39 47.01 -1.80
C LEU A 84 40.90 47.74 -0.55
N LYS A 85 40.78 47.01 0.56
CA LYS A 85 40.57 47.58 1.89
C LYS A 85 41.73 47.17 2.77
N ASP A 86 42.24 48.11 3.54
CA ASP A 86 43.33 47.87 4.47
C ASP A 86 42.92 46.85 5.54
N TYR A 87 43.91 46.09 6.01
CA TYR A 87 43.69 45.11 7.06
C TYR A 87 43.27 45.84 8.35
N PRO A 88 42.13 45.49 8.98
CA PRO A 88 41.69 46.17 10.20
C PRO A 88 42.67 45.85 11.34
N GLU A 89 43.46 46.85 11.76
CA GLU A 89 44.45 46.72 12.85
C GLU A 89 43.83 46.82 14.24
N GLU A 90 42.62 47.38 14.37
CA GLU A 90 41.91 47.55 15.65
C GLU A 90 40.62 46.71 15.68
N GLY A 91 40.51 45.79 16.65
CA GLY A 91 39.30 44.99 16.90
C GLY A 91 39.53 43.49 17.12
N PRO A 92 38.45 42.68 17.26
CA PRO A 92 38.56 41.22 17.26
C PRO A 92 39.14 40.71 15.92
N PRO A 93 39.79 39.53 15.91
CA PRO A 93 40.44 39.00 14.73
C PRO A 93 39.46 38.93 13.55
N PRO A 94 39.85 39.41 12.36
CA PRO A 94 38.95 39.46 11.21
C PRO A 94 38.51 38.05 10.80
N HIS A 95 37.22 37.91 10.53
CA HIS A 95 36.63 36.65 10.07
C HIS A 95 36.92 36.43 8.57
N HIS A 96 37.03 35.17 8.15
CA HIS A 96 37.38 34.77 6.78
C HIS A 96 36.52 35.44 5.68
N TRP A 97 35.22 35.65 5.93
CA TRP A 97 34.31 36.27 4.96
C TRP A 97 34.55 37.77 4.75
N GLN A 98 35.30 38.45 5.62
CA GLN A 98 35.62 39.88 5.46
C GLN A 98 36.66 40.14 4.37
N PHE A 99 37.43 39.12 3.99
CA PHE A 99 38.42 39.17 2.91
C PHE A 99 37.82 38.96 1.52
N GLU A 100 36.49 38.79 1.42
CA GLU A 100 35.82 38.61 0.15
C GLU A 100 35.63 39.92 -0.63
N ARG A 101 35.72 39.80 -1.95
CA ARG A 101 35.92 40.91 -2.90
C ARG A 101 34.83 41.99 -2.89
N THR A 102 33.58 41.62 -2.64
CA THR A 102 32.41 42.53 -2.66
C THR A 102 31.54 42.35 -1.42
N PRO A 103 30.84 43.40 -0.94
CA PRO A 103 29.96 43.30 0.23
C PRO A 103 28.87 42.22 0.11
N LEU A 104 28.33 42.03 -1.10
CA LEU A 104 27.36 40.95 -1.38
C LEU A 104 28.00 39.57 -1.25
N ARG A 105 29.26 39.41 -1.67
CA ARG A 105 30.01 38.16 -1.51
C ARG A 105 30.48 37.95 -0.07
N GLN A 106 30.79 39.00 0.67
CA GLN A 106 31.04 38.94 2.12
C GLN A 106 29.81 38.45 2.88
N LEU A 107 28.63 38.97 2.54
CA LEU A 107 27.36 38.51 3.11
C LEU A 107 27.07 37.06 2.73
N PHE A 108 27.33 36.67 1.47
CA PHE A 108 27.18 35.29 1.03
C PHE A 108 28.15 34.36 1.78
N ALA A 109 29.43 34.71 1.87
CA ALA A 109 30.45 33.91 2.55
C ALA A 109 30.18 33.82 4.06
N LYS A 110 29.61 34.85 4.68
CA LYS A 110 29.23 34.85 6.10
C LYS A 110 28.12 33.84 6.43
N TYR A 111 27.13 33.69 5.54
CA TYR A 111 25.96 32.82 5.80
C TYR A 111 26.04 31.46 5.11
N PHE A 112 26.81 31.35 4.02
CA PHE A 112 26.86 30.17 3.15
C PHE A 112 28.28 29.71 2.80
N GLY A 113 29.34 30.45 3.15
CA GLY A 113 30.73 30.08 2.85
C GLY A 113 31.39 29.31 3.99
N VAL A 114 32.17 28.28 3.63
CA VAL A 114 33.02 27.51 4.54
C VAL A 114 34.34 28.26 4.76
N SER A 115 34.88 28.25 5.98
CA SER A 115 36.19 28.86 6.25
C SER A 115 37.35 27.97 5.80
N ASP A 116 38.50 28.56 5.46
CA ASP A 116 39.68 27.79 5.04
C ASP A 116 40.18 26.85 6.17
N ILE A 117 40.02 27.28 7.42
CA ILE A 117 40.35 26.49 8.61
C ILE A 117 39.44 25.27 8.71
N GLU A 118 38.12 25.48 8.60
CA GLU A 118 37.14 24.39 8.60
C GLU A 118 37.38 23.41 7.45
N HIS A 119 37.72 23.92 6.26
CA HIS A 119 38.06 23.08 5.12
C HIS A 119 39.32 22.22 5.38
N HIS A 120 40.36 22.80 5.99
CA HIS A 120 41.57 22.09 6.36
C HIS A 120 41.31 20.99 7.42
N GLU A 121 40.55 21.30 8.47
CA GLU A 121 40.18 20.34 9.52
C GLU A 121 39.35 19.17 8.97
N ARG A 122 38.42 19.46 8.04
CA ARG A 122 37.65 18.41 7.35
C ARG A 122 38.54 17.47 6.56
N ASN A 123 39.54 18.00 5.85
CA ASN A 123 40.48 17.19 5.09
C ASN A 123 41.36 16.33 6.01
N LEU A 124 41.85 16.87 7.13
CA LEU A 124 42.59 16.11 8.15
C LEU A 124 41.75 14.97 8.74
N ALA A 125 40.50 15.24 9.13
CA ALA A 125 39.59 14.23 9.65
C ALA A 125 39.31 13.11 8.64
N TYR A 126 39.18 13.46 7.36
CA TYR A 126 39.04 12.50 6.28
C TYR A 126 40.26 11.57 6.18
N PHE A 127 41.49 12.11 6.19
CA PHE A 127 42.71 11.31 6.10
C PHE A 127 42.90 10.40 7.32
N GLU A 128 42.61 10.87 8.54
CA GLU A 128 42.71 10.02 9.73
C GLU A 128 41.69 8.87 9.70
N ARG A 129 40.47 9.12 9.23
CA ARG A 129 39.46 8.07 9.03
C ARG A 129 39.94 7.00 8.04
N GLN A 130 40.54 7.40 6.92
CA GLN A 130 41.11 6.45 5.95
C GLN A 130 42.27 5.64 6.57
N SER A 131 43.12 6.28 7.37
CA SER A 131 44.21 5.63 8.11
C SER A 131 43.69 4.55 9.08
N ILE A 132 42.65 4.86 9.88
CA ILE A 132 42.00 3.92 10.80
C ILE A 132 41.43 2.71 10.04
N LEU A 133 40.69 2.95 8.96
CA LEU A 133 40.12 1.88 8.13
C LEU A 133 41.21 1.00 7.52
N GLY A 134 42.33 1.58 7.07
CA GLY A 134 43.49 0.86 6.57
C GLY A 134 44.17 0.00 7.64
N ARG A 135 44.19 0.44 8.91
CA ARG A 135 44.67 -0.37 10.04
C ARG A 135 43.73 -1.55 10.31
N TRP A 136 42.42 -1.32 10.30
CA TRP A 136 41.43 -2.39 10.52
C TRP A 136 41.46 -3.49 9.46
N ARG A 137 41.60 -3.13 8.18
CA ARG A 137 41.73 -4.12 7.09
C ARG A 137 42.97 -5.00 7.27
N ARG A 138 44.12 -4.40 7.59
CA ARG A 138 45.35 -5.15 7.88
C ARG A 138 45.20 -6.10 9.06
N THR A 139 44.50 -5.68 10.12
CA THR A 139 44.21 -6.55 11.25
C THR A 139 43.29 -7.70 10.86
N ASP A 140 42.22 -7.45 10.09
CA ASP A 140 41.29 -8.50 9.64
C ASP A 140 41.98 -9.52 8.72
N GLU A 141 42.79 -9.05 7.76
CA GLU A 141 43.63 -9.91 6.91
C GLU A 141 44.59 -10.76 7.74
N ARG A 142 45.24 -10.16 8.76
CA ARG A 142 46.14 -10.89 9.65
C ARG A 142 45.40 -11.95 10.46
N VAL A 143 44.20 -11.65 10.95
CA VAL A 143 43.35 -12.62 11.68
C VAL A 143 42.93 -13.76 10.77
N ARG A 144 42.48 -13.48 9.53
CA ARG A 144 42.12 -14.53 8.57
C ARG A 144 43.30 -15.42 8.19
N HIS A 145 44.48 -14.82 8.01
CA HIS A 145 45.71 -15.56 7.74
C HIS A 145 46.05 -16.51 8.90
N LEU A 146 46.02 -16.02 10.15
CA LEU A 146 46.24 -16.84 11.34
C LEU A 146 45.18 -17.93 11.53
N GLN A 147 43.92 -17.65 11.18
CA GLN A 147 42.85 -18.65 11.20
C GLN A 147 43.12 -19.80 10.22
N GLY A 148 43.60 -19.48 9.01
CA GLY A 148 44.02 -20.48 8.03
C GLY A 148 45.25 -21.29 8.50
N GLU A 149 46.27 -20.62 9.03
CA GLU A 149 47.50 -21.27 9.51
C GLU A 149 47.25 -22.23 10.69
N ARG A 150 46.36 -21.85 11.62
CA ARG A 150 46.08 -22.63 12.84
C ARG A 150 44.92 -23.61 12.70
N ALA A 151 44.27 -23.66 11.52
CA ALA A 151 43.01 -24.35 11.31
C ALA A 151 41.91 -23.94 12.32
N ASP A 152 41.97 -22.70 12.81
CA ASP A 152 40.95 -22.13 13.71
C ASP A 152 39.69 -21.82 12.90
N TYR A 153 38.57 -22.45 13.26
CA TYR A 153 37.26 -22.18 12.68
C TYR A 153 36.36 -21.47 13.67
N LYS A 154 35.34 -20.78 13.15
CA LYS A 154 34.31 -20.13 13.97
C LYS A 154 33.50 -21.20 14.70
N GLY A 155 33.51 -21.19 16.04
CA GLY A 155 32.80 -22.18 16.85
C GLY A 155 31.29 -22.19 16.59
N TYR A 156 30.60 -23.30 16.89
CA TYR A 156 29.18 -23.53 16.56
C TYR A 156 28.21 -22.45 17.09
N TYR A 157 28.56 -21.77 18.19
CA TYR A 157 27.78 -20.66 18.77
C TYR A 157 28.13 -19.28 18.20
N TYR A 158 29.09 -19.20 17.29
CA TYR A 158 29.42 -17.95 16.61
C TYR A 158 28.28 -17.59 15.66
N MET A 159 27.39 -16.69 16.12
CA MET A 159 26.49 -15.98 15.22
C MET A 159 27.30 -14.89 14.53
N PRO A 160 27.49 -14.92 13.20
CA PRO A 160 28.01 -13.75 12.50
C PRO A 160 27.11 -12.58 12.85
N VAL A 161 27.72 -11.43 13.19
CA VAL A 161 27.01 -10.18 13.44
C VAL A 161 25.96 -10.02 12.34
N SER A 162 24.68 -10.02 12.72
CA SER A 162 23.60 -10.22 11.76
C SER A 162 23.71 -9.21 10.62
N SER A 163 23.24 -9.58 9.43
CA SER A 163 23.17 -8.64 8.30
C SER A 163 22.48 -7.33 8.72
N GLN A 164 21.54 -7.37 9.66
CA GLN A 164 20.92 -6.17 10.26
C GLN A 164 21.89 -5.29 11.04
N TRP A 165 22.85 -5.84 11.79
CA TRP A 165 23.88 -5.05 12.49
C TRP A 165 24.94 -4.52 11.52
N VAL A 166 25.26 -5.26 10.46
CA VAL A 166 26.12 -4.77 9.36
C VAL A 166 25.41 -3.67 8.58
N GLU A 167 24.11 -3.81 8.32
CA GLU A 167 23.26 -2.78 7.70
C GLU A 167 23.05 -1.59 8.63
N TYR A 168 22.89 -1.81 9.93
CA TYR A 168 22.82 -0.74 10.93
C TYR A 168 24.15 0.00 11.03
N GLY A 169 25.27 -0.73 10.97
CA GLY A 169 26.62 -0.16 10.89
C GLY A 169 26.83 0.62 9.59
N LYS A 170 26.42 0.08 8.44
CA LYS A 170 26.43 0.77 7.13
C LYS A 170 25.51 1.99 7.14
N PHE A 171 24.33 1.89 7.75
CA PHE A 171 23.36 2.98 7.91
C PHE A 171 23.93 4.07 8.81
N MET A 172 24.53 3.72 9.95
CA MET A 172 25.18 4.68 10.83
C MET A 172 26.42 5.29 10.18
N ALA A 173 27.21 4.52 9.44
CA ALA A 173 28.35 5.02 8.67
C ALA A 173 27.92 5.96 7.55
N ASN A 174 26.84 5.64 6.82
CA ASN A 174 26.22 6.53 5.82
C ASN A 174 25.60 7.76 6.47
N LYS A 175 24.98 7.61 7.63
CA LYS A 175 24.40 8.72 8.40
C LYS A 175 25.49 9.67 8.89
N ILE A 176 26.62 9.14 9.38
CA ILE A 176 27.79 9.92 9.80
C ILE A 176 28.48 10.54 8.58
N GLN A 177 28.59 9.81 7.46
CA GLN A 177 29.15 10.32 6.19
C GLN A 177 28.28 11.43 5.58
N ASN A 178 26.96 11.33 5.73
CA ASN A 178 25.99 12.32 5.28
C ASN A 178 25.66 13.37 6.36
N GLN A 179 26.33 13.33 7.51
CA GLN A 179 26.28 14.36 8.56
C GLN A 179 27.50 15.28 8.49
N TYR A 180 27.77 15.83 7.30
CA TYR A 180 28.47 17.10 7.21
C TYR A 180 27.44 18.23 7.04
N GLU A 181 27.31 18.98 8.13
CA GLU A 181 26.91 20.38 8.30
C GLU A 181 25.81 20.99 7.40
N HIS A 182 24.78 21.49 8.09
CA HIS A 182 23.56 22.09 7.55
C HIS A 182 23.72 23.49 6.93
N HIS A 183 24.93 23.94 6.60
CA HIS A 183 25.12 25.23 5.94
C HIS A 183 25.52 25.03 4.48
N ALA A 184 24.67 25.58 3.60
CA ALA A 184 24.81 25.61 2.14
C ALA A 184 24.60 24.29 1.40
N ASN A 185 23.33 23.89 1.21
CA ASN A 185 22.84 23.34 -0.07
C ASN A 185 21.32 23.11 -0.03
N ASN A 186 20.55 24.16 -0.28
CA ASN A 186 19.12 24.06 -0.60
C ASN A 186 18.69 24.97 -1.77
N VAL A 187 19.64 25.43 -2.61
CA VAL A 187 19.32 26.39 -3.69
C VAL A 187 19.52 25.82 -5.10
N MET A 188 20.18 24.67 -5.29
CA MET A 188 20.63 24.29 -6.64
C MET A 188 20.14 22.93 -7.17
N ILE A 189 18.97 22.45 -6.75
CA ILE A 189 18.30 21.29 -7.41
C ILE A 189 16.78 21.51 -7.50
N SER A 190 16.37 22.54 -8.24
CA SER A 190 14.98 22.63 -8.74
C SER A 190 14.84 23.26 -10.13
N LEU A 191 15.95 23.67 -10.77
CA LEU A 191 15.91 24.51 -11.98
C LEU A 191 16.10 23.78 -13.31
N THR A 192 16.27 22.45 -13.35
CA THR A 192 16.64 21.73 -14.58
C THR A 192 15.60 20.75 -15.14
N ARG A 193 14.33 20.81 -14.72
CA ARG A 193 13.28 19.94 -15.29
C ARG A 193 11.98 20.65 -15.67
N ARG A 194 12.05 21.74 -16.45
CA ARG A 194 10.91 22.18 -17.27
C ARG A 194 11.25 23.20 -18.35
N TRP A 195 12.28 22.94 -19.17
CA TRP A 195 12.51 23.70 -20.40
C TRP A 195 12.63 22.74 -21.58
N ARG A 196 11.52 22.52 -22.27
CA ARG A 196 11.46 22.13 -23.68
C ARG A 196 10.49 23.10 -24.37
N THR A 197 11.04 23.83 -25.33
CA THR A 197 10.52 24.85 -26.25
C THR A 197 9.40 24.31 -27.17
N PRO A 198 8.66 25.11 -27.99
CA PRO A 198 9.11 26.35 -28.64
C PRO A 198 8.08 27.49 -28.85
N ILE A 199 8.58 28.53 -29.52
CA ILE A 199 7.92 29.53 -30.39
C ILE A 199 7.86 30.97 -29.86
N LEU A 200 8.90 31.68 -30.31
CA LEU A 200 9.01 33.06 -30.77
C LEU A 200 7.72 33.85 -31.15
N VAL A 201 7.84 35.15 -30.86
CA VAL A 201 7.33 36.38 -31.51
C VAL A 201 6.28 37.15 -30.71
N GLY A 202 6.67 38.37 -30.29
CA GLY A 202 5.74 39.43 -29.91
C GLY A 202 6.23 40.44 -28.86
N SER A 203 7.46 40.94 -28.96
CA SER A 203 7.85 42.19 -28.29
C SER A 203 7.08 43.36 -28.91
N VAL A 204 6.56 44.31 -28.12
CA VAL A 204 6.69 45.80 -28.23
C VAL A 204 5.89 46.43 -27.07
N PHE A 205 6.39 47.54 -26.52
CA PHE A 205 5.82 48.44 -25.50
C PHE A 205 6.15 48.11 -24.03
N PHE A 206 7.28 48.61 -23.53
CA PHE A 206 7.29 49.65 -22.48
C PHE A 206 8.75 50.06 -22.15
N ILE A 207 9.39 50.74 -23.10
CA ILE A 207 10.55 51.60 -22.85
C ILE A 207 10.04 53.00 -23.11
N PHE A 208 9.56 53.74 -22.09
CA PHE A 208 9.39 55.21 -22.19
C PHE A 208 9.10 55.98 -20.87
N VAL A 209 9.19 55.40 -19.67
CA VAL A 209 8.77 56.14 -18.43
C VAL A 209 9.84 56.24 -17.33
N LEU A 210 11.03 55.65 -17.50
CA LEU A 210 12.08 55.69 -16.45
C LEU A 210 13.26 56.62 -16.78
N PHE A 211 12.98 57.84 -17.23
CA PHE A 211 14.02 58.86 -17.39
C PHE A 211 13.61 60.29 -16.99
N SER A 212 12.62 60.48 -16.12
CA SER A 212 12.18 61.85 -15.78
C SER A 212 11.82 62.13 -14.33
N ILE A 213 12.33 61.38 -13.34
CA ILE A 213 12.23 61.83 -11.94
C ILE A 213 13.50 61.46 -11.16
N PHE A 214 14.65 61.94 -11.65
CA PHE A 214 15.79 62.28 -10.80
C PHE A 214 15.85 63.81 -10.74
N SER A 215 14.98 64.42 -9.92
CA SER A 215 15.20 65.78 -9.42
C SER A 215 14.19 66.09 -8.32
N ARG A 216 14.68 66.13 -7.07
CA ARG A 216 14.42 67.15 -6.03
C ARG A 216 14.41 66.54 -4.64
N LYS A 217 15.38 67.00 -3.85
CA LYS A 217 15.40 67.01 -2.38
C LYS A 217 14.17 67.78 -1.87
N SER A 218 13.52 67.28 -0.83
CA SER A 218 13.45 67.96 0.47
C SER A 218 12.70 67.12 1.53
N ASN A 219 13.33 67.07 2.70
CA ASN A 219 12.80 67.11 4.07
C ASN A 219 11.51 66.35 4.48
N THR A 220 11.77 65.42 5.42
CA THR A 220 11.04 65.17 6.69
C THR A 220 9.53 64.96 6.65
N CYS A 221 9.09 63.79 7.12
CA CYS A 221 8.16 63.66 8.24
C CYS A 221 8.28 62.25 8.84
N VAL A 222 8.46 62.19 10.15
CA VAL A 222 8.37 60.98 10.97
C VAL A 222 6.88 60.65 11.11
N GLU A 223 6.50 59.41 10.78
CA GLU A 223 5.22 58.82 11.20
C GLU A 223 5.51 57.57 12.06
N PRO A 224 4.66 57.30 13.07
CA PRO A 224 4.98 56.39 14.17
C PRO A 224 5.00 54.93 13.71
N VAL A 225 5.93 54.18 14.30
CA VAL A 225 6.04 52.73 14.20
C VAL A 225 4.74 52.12 14.73
N ALA A 226 3.96 51.49 13.85
CA ALA A 226 2.93 50.55 14.26
C ALA A 226 3.64 49.35 14.90
N GLU A 227 3.37 49.09 16.18
CA GLU A 227 3.87 47.91 16.89
C GLU A 227 3.52 46.65 16.10
N ILE A 228 4.57 45.97 15.65
CA ILE A 228 4.48 44.62 15.10
C ILE A 228 4.06 43.74 16.28
N PRO A 229 2.97 42.95 16.20
CA PRO A 229 2.67 41.99 17.24
C PRO A 229 3.85 41.02 17.32
N VAL A 230 4.58 41.08 18.44
CA VAL A 230 5.67 40.16 18.76
C VAL A 230 5.08 38.76 18.73
N GLN A 231 5.54 37.93 17.78
CA GLN A 231 5.19 36.51 17.82
C GLN A 231 5.80 35.92 19.09
N PRO A 232 5.04 35.15 19.88
CA PRO A 232 5.54 34.60 21.13
C PRO A 232 6.78 33.75 20.86
N GLU A 233 7.87 34.04 21.57
CA GLU A 233 9.14 33.36 21.41
C GLU A 233 9.01 31.90 21.86
N LEU A 234 9.12 30.96 20.92
CA LEU A 234 8.97 29.54 21.20
C LEU A 234 10.27 28.98 21.80
N LEU A 235 10.29 28.75 23.11
CA LEU A 235 11.46 28.32 23.85
C LEU A 235 11.52 26.79 23.96
N LYS A 236 12.74 26.23 23.95
CA LYS A 236 12.94 24.82 24.28
C LYS A 236 12.86 24.62 25.79
N THR A 237 12.12 23.62 26.22
CA THR A 237 12.00 23.26 27.64
C THR A 237 12.13 21.75 27.84
N GLN A 238 12.39 21.31 29.06
CA GLN A 238 12.52 19.91 29.41
C GLN A 238 11.23 19.40 30.05
N CYS A 239 10.53 18.47 29.39
CA CYS A 239 9.41 17.74 29.97
C CYS A 239 9.90 16.48 30.67
N LEU A 240 9.37 16.22 31.86
CA LEU A 240 9.54 14.96 32.58
C LEU A 240 8.31 14.08 32.35
N ILE A 241 8.49 12.94 31.68
CA ILE A 241 7.43 11.98 31.38
C ILE A 241 7.48 10.85 32.42
N GLU A 242 6.36 10.57 33.08
CA GLU A 242 6.22 9.52 34.11
C GLU A 242 7.32 9.59 35.19
N GLY A 243 7.70 10.80 35.59
CA GLY A 243 8.69 11.04 36.64
C GLY A 243 10.15 10.66 36.31
N SER A 244 10.44 10.07 35.15
CA SER A 244 11.75 9.45 34.88
C SER A 244 12.35 9.82 33.53
N ARG A 245 11.53 9.91 32.48
CA ARG A 245 12.02 10.09 31.11
C ARG A 245 12.03 11.57 30.73
N LYS A 246 13.22 12.12 30.48
CA LYS A 246 13.40 13.51 30.01
C LYS A 246 13.16 13.61 28.50
N LEU A 247 12.31 14.55 28.09
CA LEU A 247 11.98 14.83 26.69
C LEU A 247 12.15 16.33 26.42
N ILE A 248 12.76 16.69 25.29
CA ILE A 248 12.83 18.08 24.85
C ILE A 248 11.49 18.47 24.22
N CYS A 249 10.83 19.45 24.82
CA CYS A 249 9.58 20.04 24.40
C CYS A 249 9.77 21.47 23.92
N LEU A 250 8.72 22.04 23.34
CA LEU A 250 8.65 23.46 23.03
C LEU A 250 7.63 24.10 23.99
N ARG A 251 7.83 25.35 24.36
CA ARG A 251 6.95 26.10 25.24
C ARG A 251 6.87 27.54 24.77
N ASP A 252 5.67 28.09 24.73
CA ASP A 252 5.47 29.54 24.65
C ASP A 252 5.05 30.07 26.03
N GLU A 253 4.62 31.32 26.12
CA GLU A 253 4.19 31.92 27.39
C GLU A 253 3.07 31.13 28.10
N LYS A 254 2.20 30.45 27.35
CA LYS A 254 0.96 29.83 27.86
C LYS A 254 0.99 28.31 27.80
N ASP A 255 1.48 27.74 26.71
CA ASP A 255 1.31 26.33 26.36
C ASP A 255 2.64 25.60 26.22
N VAL A 256 2.59 24.27 26.43
CA VAL A 256 3.71 23.34 26.23
C VAL A 256 3.36 22.38 25.10
N TYR A 257 4.23 22.29 24.11
CA TYR A 257 4.07 21.48 22.91
C TYR A 257 4.96 20.24 22.99
N LEU A 258 4.32 19.08 22.83
CA LEU A 258 4.95 17.77 22.83
C LEU A 258 5.24 17.31 21.38
N PRO A 259 6.43 16.73 21.11
CA PRO A 259 6.76 16.28 19.76
C PRO A 259 5.96 15.03 19.36
N PHE A 260 5.26 15.11 18.22
CA PHE A 260 4.41 14.01 17.74
C PHE A 260 5.19 12.71 17.46
N ASP A 261 6.16 12.73 16.55
CA ASP A 261 6.88 11.51 16.15
C ASP A 261 7.78 10.94 17.25
N LYS A 262 8.34 11.80 18.11
CA LYS A 262 9.26 11.37 19.18
C LYS A 262 8.55 10.83 20.42
N PHE A 263 7.29 11.23 20.63
CA PHE A 263 6.54 10.89 21.84
C PHE A 263 5.11 10.46 21.56
N LEU A 264 4.23 11.38 21.13
CA LEU A 264 2.78 11.13 21.07
C LEU A 264 2.43 9.90 20.22
N LYS A 265 3.08 9.74 19.07
CA LYS A 265 2.87 8.62 18.15
C LYS A 265 3.11 7.26 18.82
N LYS A 266 4.22 7.13 19.57
CA LYS A 266 4.60 5.86 20.21
C LYS A 266 3.88 5.65 21.54
N GLN A 267 3.66 6.70 22.32
CA GLN A 267 3.06 6.62 23.65
C GLN A 267 1.57 6.27 23.59
N PHE A 268 0.86 6.85 22.61
CA PHE A 268 -0.59 6.73 22.49
C PHE A 268 -1.03 5.94 21.24
N ASP A 269 -0.09 5.26 20.58
CA ASP A 269 -0.32 4.49 19.34
C ASP A 269 -1.09 5.27 18.26
N LEU A 270 -0.71 6.54 18.07
CA LEU A 270 -1.34 7.45 17.11
C LEU A 270 -0.73 7.30 15.72
N THR A 271 -1.47 7.71 14.70
CA THR A 271 -0.97 7.87 13.33
C THR A 271 -1.13 9.32 12.90
N GLY A 272 -0.20 9.87 12.10
CA GLY A 272 -0.32 11.25 11.63
C GLY A 272 0.42 11.50 10.32
N LYS A 273 -0.06 12.48 9.55
CA LYS A 273 0.50 12.85 8.25
C LYS A 273 0.33 14.35 7.99
N LEU A 274 1.40 14.97 7.49
CA LEU A 274 1.36 16.32 6.91
C LEU A 274 0.77 16.25 5.49
N LEU A 275 -0.32 17.00 5.26
CA LEU A 275 -0.90 17.20 3.94
C LEU A 275 -0.41 18.52 3.34
N ALA A 276 -0.14 18.48 2.03
CA ALA A 276 0.20 19.63 1.19
C ALA A 276 1.54 20.34 1.50
N LYS A 277 2.65 19.58 1.53
CA LYS A 277 4.03 20.09 1.57
C LYS A 277 4.24 21.19 0.49
N GLY A 278 4.49 22.42 0.89
CA GLY A 278 4.82 23.55 0.01
C GLY A 278 3.63 24.36 -0.54
N THR A 279 2.46 24.33 0.11
CA THR A 279 1.32 25.22 -0.21
C THR A 279 0.91 26.07 0.99
N SER A 280 0.13 27.14 0.79
CA SER A 280 -0.33 28.02 1.89
C SER A 280 -1.33 27.37 2.87
N GLU A 281 -1.70 26.10 2.66
CA GLU A 281 -2.61 25.32 3.51
C GLU A 281 -1.95 24.04 4.03
N GLU A 282 -0.70 24.13 4.50
CA GLU A 282 -0.07 22.99 5.18
C GLU A 282 -0.88 22.63 6.44
N ARG A 283 -1.43 21.42 6.48
CA ARG A 283 -2.18 20.93 7.64
C ARG A 283 -1.66 19.59 8.11
N PHE A 284 -1.56 19.41 9.42
CA PHE A 284 -1.26 18.14 10.05
C PHE A 284 -2.55 17.44 10.44
N GLU A 285 -2.77 16.23 9.91
CA GLU A 285 -3.87 15.37 10.33
C GLU A 285 -3.31 14.24 11.18
N TYR A 286 -3.88 14.04 12.36
CA TYR A 286 -3.62 12.87 13.20
C TYR A 286 -4.89 12.02 13.35
N TYR A 287 -4.68 10.74 13.58
CA TYR A 287 -5.71 9.72 13.72
C TYR A 287 -5.37 8.85 14.91
N THR A 288 -6.39 8.53 15.70
CA THR A 288 -6.32 7.60 16.84
C THR A 288 -6.32 6.13 16.42
N SER A 289 -6.68 5.85 15.16
CA SER A 289 -6.61 4.53 14.55
C SER A 289 -6.06 4.66 13.13
N TYR A 290 -5.25 3.68 12.69
CA TYR A 290 -4.71 3.66 11.32
C TYR A 290 -5.68 3.05 10.30
N SER A 291 -6.68 2.30 10.78
CA SER A 291 -7.66 1.62 9.93
C SER A 291 -8.88 2.50 9.70
N ARG A 292 -9.35 2.56 8.45
CA ARG A 292 -10.61 3.23 8.13
C ARG A 292 -11.75 2.29 8.43
N VAL A 293 -12.61 2.68 9.37
CA VAL A 293 -13.86 1.96 9.62
C VAL A 293 -14.77 2.07 8.40
N ARG A 294 -15.32 0.94 7.98
CA ARG A 294 -16.32 0.86 6.91
C ARG A 294 -17.61 0.31 7.51
N VAL A 295 -18.73 0.75 6.96
CA VAL A 295 -20.06 0.21 7.26
C VAL A 295 -20.67 -0.31 5.96
N PRO A 296 -21.55 -1.33 6.00
CA PRO A 296 -22.28 -1.78 4.81
C PRO A 296 -23.02 -0.62 4.12
N GLU A 297 -22.88 -0.48 2.80
CA GLU A 297 -23.49 0.61 2.03
C GLU A 297 -25.00 0.39 1.78
N LYS A 298 -25.42 -0.87 1.69
CA LYS A 298 -26.82 -1.27 1.48
C LYS A 298 -27.46 -1.64 2.81
N LEU A 299 -28.69 -1.17 3.01
CA LEU A 299 -29.49 -1.47 4.19
C LEU A 299 -30.03 -2.90 4.20
N ASP A 300 -30.08 -3.57 3.05
CA ASP A 300 -30.55 -4.96 2.91
C ASP A 300 -29.41 -5.88 2.50
N TYR A 301 -29.22 -6.96 3.25
CA TYR A 301 -28.30 -8.03 2.91
C TYR A 301 -28.98 -9.13 2.08
N SER A 302 -28.28 -9.64 1.07
CA SER A 302 -28.73 -10.78 0.26
C SER A 302 -27.62 -11.81 0.07
N SER A 303 -27.99 -13.09 0.19
CA SER A 303 -27.08 -14.24 0.02
C SER A 303 -26.63 -14.45 -1.43
N ASP A 304 -27.38 -13.93 -2.40
CA ASP A 304 -26.99 -13.88 -3.82
C ASP A 304 -26.27 -12.57 -4.20
N GLY A 305 -26.16 -11.61 -3.27
CA GLY A 305 -25.51 -10.32 -3.47
C GLY A 305 -23.99 -10.35 -3.25
N PRO A 306 -23.31 -9.22 -3.50
CA PRO A 306 -21.90 -9.05 -3.14
C PRO A 306 -21.63 -9.42 -1.68
N PHE A 307 -20.49 -10.06 -1.42
CA PHE A 307 -20.12 -10.47 -0.07
C PHE A 307 -19.47 -9.32 0.68
N GLY A 308 -20.31 -8.53 1.34
CA GLY A 308 -19.88 -7.37 2.11
C GLY A 308 -19.04 -6.40 1.27
N HIS A 309 -17.85 -6.04 1.75
CA HIS A 309 -16.94 -5.12 1.06
C HIS A 309 -15.82 -5.84 0.28
N PHE A 310 -15.96 -7.14 0.01
CA PHE A 310 -14.89 -7.95 -0.60
C PHE A 310 -14.59 -7.56 -2.04
N ALA A 311 -15.47 -6.82 -2.73
CA ALA A 311 -15.14 -6.23 -4.04
C ALA A 311 -13.88 -5.35 -4.00
N SER A 312 -13.61 -4.73 -2.84
CA SER A 312 -12.43 -3.89 -2.62
C SER A 312 -11.18 -4.67 -2.19
N TYR A 313 -11.27 -5.98 -1.96
CA TYR A 313 -10.13 -6.81 -1.56
C TYR A 313 -9.31 -7.18 -2.80
N ASN A 314 -8.00 -7.36 -2.59
CA ASN A 314 -7.07 -7.92 -3.56
C ASN A 314 -6.35 -9.08 -2.87
N VAL A 315 -7.02 -10.22 -2.76
CA VAL A 315 -6.53 -11.39 -2.02
C VAL A 315 -5.26 -11.93 -2.65
N GLU A 316 -5.25 -12.09 -3.98
CA GLU A 316 -4.11 -12.49 -4.81
C GLU A 316 -2.90 -11.61 -4.56
N MET A 317 -3.06 -10.31 -4.28
CA MET A 317 -1.94 -9.39 -4.09
C MET A 317 -1.32 -9.42 -2.69
N ARG A 318 -1.88 -10.17 -1.74
CA ARG A 318 -1.33 -10.24 -0.37
C ARG A 318 0.01 -10.98 -0.35
N ASP A 319 0.92 -10.56 0.52
CA ASP A 319 2.28 -11.11 0.64
C ASP A 319 2.29 -12.60 1.00
N ARG A 320 1.32 -13.02 1.82
CA ARG A 320 1.12 -14.42 2.20
C ARG A 320 0.58 -15.31 1.07
N VAL A 321 0.24 -14.76 -0.09
CA VAL A 321 -0.12 -15.55 -1.27
C VAL A 321 1.12 -15.75 -2.11
N ARG A 322 1.59 -16.99 -2.23
CA ARG A 322 2.77 -17.30 -3.03
C ARG A 322 2.48 -17.14 -4.53
N CYS A 323 1.36 -17.68 -4.96
CA CYS A 323 0.95 -17.79 -6.36
C CYS A 323 -0.55 -18.05 -6.44
N ILE A 324 -1.11 -17.96 -7.65
CA ILE A 324 -2.34 -18.65 -8.00
C ILE A 324 -1.94 -19.98 -8.66
N SER A 325 -2.29 -21.12 -8.06
CA SER A 325 -1.98 -22.45 -8.61
C SER A 325 -2.42 -22.51 -10.08
N ALA A 326 -1.54 -22.94 -10.99
CA ALA A 326 -1.88 -23.02 -12.41
C ALA A 326 -2.79 -24.22 -12.70
N GLU A 327 -2.62 -25.30 -11.95
CA GLU A 327 -3.49 -26.48 -11.98
C GLU A 327 -4.93 -26.15 -11.56
N HIS A 328 -5.12 -25.65 -10.34
CA HIS A 328 -6.46 -25.47 -9.78
C HIS A 328 -7.04 -24.07 -10.00
N GLY A 329 -6.23 -23.06 -10.29
CA GLY A 329 -6.67 -21.67 -10.44
C GLY A 329 -7.09 -20.99 -9.13
N VAL A 330 -6.53 -21.44 -8.00
CA VAL A 330 -6.82 -20.91 -6.65
C VAL A 330 -5.53 -20.49 -5.94
N PRO A 331 -5.57 -19.55 -4.98
CA PRO A 331 -4.36 -19.08 -4.31
C PRO A 331 -3.73 -20.13 -3.38
N MET A 332 -2.40 -20.21 -3.37
CA MET A 332 -1.63 -20.97 -2.37
C MET A 332 -1.01 -20.02 -1.34
N SER A 333 -1.13 -20.37 -0.06
CA SER A 333 -0.67 -19.58 1.07
C SER A 333 0.71 -20.00 1.55
N ILE A 334 1.46 -19.06 2.11
CA ILE A 334 2.71 -19.28 2.86
C ILE A 334 2.61 -18.63 4.26
N GLN A 335 1.40 -18.56 4.80
CA GLN A 335 1.13 -17.78 6.02
C GLN A 335 1.78 -18.38 7.27
N TRP A 336 1.83 -19.71 7.36
CA TRP A 336 2.40 -20.43 8.52
C TRP A 336 3.46 -21.47 8.14
N ASP A 337 3.68 -21.67 6.85
CA ASP A 337 4.70 -22.57 6.31
C ASP A 337 5.32 -21.88 5.08
N ASN A 338 6.62 -22.06 4.88
CA ASN A 338 7.33 -21.55 3.71
C ASN A 338 7.02 -22.38 2.45
N VAL A 339 6.63 -23.65 2.63
CA VAL A 339 6.09 -24.48 1.56
C VAL A 339 4.65 -24.05 1.28
N PRO A 340 4.33 -23.60 0.06
CA PRO A 340 2.99 -23.19 -0.31
C PRO A 340 1.94 -24.29 -0.06
N TYR A 341 0.80 -23.92 0.51
CA TYR A 341 -0.31 -24.85 0.78
C TYR A 341 -1.67 -24.22 0.46
N PHE A 342 -2.67 -25.07 0.18
CA PHE A 342 -4.04 -24.60 -0.03
C PHE A 342 -4.66 -24.23 1.31
N TYR A 343 -4.96 -22.94 1.48
CA TYR A 343 -5.58 -22.43 2.70
C TYR A 343 -7.05 -22.07 2.45
N PRO A 344 -8.02 -22.85 2.95
CA PRO A 344 -9.44 -22.71 2.60
C PRO A 344 -10.02 -21.31 2.82
N ILE A 345 -9.65 -20.62 3.90
CA ILE A 345 -10.11 -19.24 4.16
C ILE A 345 -9.65 -18.30 3.04
N GLN A 346 -8.39 -18.39 2.64
CA GLN A 346 -7.82 -17.52 1.61
C GLN A 346 -8.43 -17.82 0.23
N ILE A 347 -8.66 -19.10 -0.06
CA ILE A 347 -9.33 -19.55 -1.28
C ILE A 347 -10.78 -19.04 -1.33
N ALA A 348 -11.52 -19.15 -0.22
CA ALA A 348 -12.89 -18.65 -0.16
C ALA A 348 -12.96 -17.13 -0.27
N GLN A 349 -12.03 -16.40 0.38
CA GLN A 349 -11.94 -14.95 0.23
C GLN A 349 -11.64 -14.54 -1.21
N TYR A 350 -10.79 -15.30 -1.92
CA TYR A 350 -10.53 -15.11 -3.35
C TYR A 350 -11.80 -15.33 -4.18
N ALA A 351 -12.55 -16.40 -3.94
CA ALA A 351 -13.85 -16.59 -4.59
C ALA A 351 -14.80 -15.40 -4.34
N LEU A 352 -15.01 -15.03 -3.08
CA LEU A 352 -15.97 -14.02 -2.67
C LEU A 352 -15.62 -12.62 -3.18
N GLN A 353 -14.33 -12.26 -3.32
CA GLN A 353 -13.95 -11.00 -3.97
C GLN A 353 -14.31 -11.00 -5.46
N HIS A 354 -14.05 -12.11 -6.18
CA HIS A 354 -14.31 -12.20 -7.62
C HIS A 354 -15.82 -12.23 -7.85
N TYR A 355 -16.58 -12.96 -7.03
CA TYR A 355 -18.05 -12.89 -7.06
C TYR A 355 -18.56 -11.46 -6.89
N SER A 356 -18.05 -10.76 -5.86
CA SER A 356 -18.49 -9.41 -5.54
C SER A 356 -18.17 -8.43 -6.68
N ARG A 357 -16.96 -8.48 -7.23
CA ARG A 357 -16.56 -7.69 -8.42
C ARG A 357 -17.38 -8.00 -9.66
N ASN A 358 -17.71 -9.27 -9.86
CA ASN A 358 -18.57 -9.67 -10.98
C ASN A 358 -19.98 -9.05 -10.90
N LYS A 359 -20.46 -8.74 -9.70
CA LYS A 359 -21.75 -8.08 -9.46
C LYS A 359 -21.67 -6.56 -9.46
N THR A 360 -20.52 -5.98 -9.10
CA THR A 360 -20.37 -4.52 -8.94
C THR A 360 -19.74 -3.84 -10.14
N ASP A 361 -18.81 -4.50 -10.82
CA ASP A 361 -18.03 -3.88 -11.87
C ASP A 361 -18.74 -3.91 -13.23
N ALA A 362 -18.35 -3.02 -14.14
CA ALA A 362 -18.82 -3.06 -15.53
C ALA A 362 -18.46 -4.40 -16.22
N PRO A 363 -19.21 -4.84 -17.24
CA PRO A 363 -18.88 -6.05 -18.00
C PRO A 363 -17.44 -6.03 -18.56
N PRO A 364 -16.75 -7.19 -18.65
CA PRO A 364 -15.41 -7.26 -19.22
C PRO A 364 -15.42 -6.92 -20.71
N ARG A 365 -14.36 -6.25 -21.19
CA ARG A 365 -14.05 -6.19 -22.62
C ARG A 365 -13.23 -7.43 -22.97
N GLN A 366 -13.54 -8.06 -24.10
CA GLN A 366 -12.91 -9.29 -24.55
C GLN A 366 -12.66 -9.26 -26.06
N VAL A 367 -11.57 -9.87 -26.49
CA VAL A 367 -11.16 -10.00 -27.90
C VAL A 367 -10.78 -11.46 -28.15
N ASN A 368 -11.19 -11.98 -29.31
CA ASN A 368 -10.77 -13.29 -29.78
C ASN A 368 -9.35 -13.19 -30.36
N ILE A 369 -8.45 -14.07 -29.94
CA ILE A 369 -7.12 -14.18 -30.53
C ILE A 369 -7.25 -14.99 -31.82
N GLU A 370 -6.69 -14.45 -32.91
CA GLU A 370 -6.73 -15.09 -34.23
C GLU A 370 -5.79 -16.30 -34.26
N ALA A 371 -6.31 -17.44 -34.70
CA ALA A 371 -5.56 -18.66 -35.00
C ALA A 371 -6.32 -19.49 -36.04
N GLU A 372 -5.60 -20.33 -36.78
CA GLU A 372 -6.15 -21.14 -37.88
C GLU A 372 -6.82 -22.43 -37.35
N PHE A 373 -8.03 -22.30 -36.82
CA PHE A 373 -8.83 -23.46 -36.41
C PHE A 373 -9.46 -24.17 -37.61
N ASP A 374 -9.56 -25.50 -37.52
CA ASP A 374 -10.38 -26.28 -38.46
C ASP A 374 -11.85 -25.85 -38.34
N THR A 375 -12.44 -25.44 -39.45
CA THR A 375 -13.81 -24.91 -39.52
C THR A 375 -14.87 -25.97 -39.22
N SER A 376 -14.57 -27.25 -39.44
CA SER A 376 -15.50 -28.36 -39.21
C SER A 376 -15.54 -28.80 -37.74
N THR A 377 -14.38 -28.87 -37.08
CA THR A 377 -14.26 -29.36 -35.70
C THR A 377 -14.16 -28.25 -34.65
N ASN A 378 -13.84 -27.00 -35.06
CA ASN A 378 -13.45 -25.89 -34.17
C ASN A 378 -12.25 -26.22 -33.26
N LEU A 379 -11.42 -27.18 -33.69
CA LEU A 379 -10.20 -27.60 -33.01
C LEU A 379 -8.97 -27.12 -33.77
N LEU A 380 -7.88 -26.93 -33.02
CA LEU A 380 -6.56 -26.66 -33.57
C LEU A 380 -5.60 -27.66 -32.95
N GLU A 381 -5.03 -28.53 -33.77
CA GLU A 381 -4.00 -29.46 -33.35
C GLU A 381 -2.64 -28.79 -33.41
N VAL A 382 -1.91 -28.85 -32.30
CA VAL A 382 -0.52 -28.39 -32.21
C VAL A 382 0.35 -29.63 -32.09
N GLU A 383 1.28 -29.77 -33.03
CA GLU A 383 2.29 -30.83 -33.02
C GLU A 383 3.67 -30.27 -32.69
N ASN A 384 4.59 -31.15 -32.33
CA ASN A 384 5.94 -30.78 -31.93
C ASN A 384 6.75 -30.38 -33.18
N SER A 385 6.90 -29.08 -33.43
CA SER A 385 7.71 -28.57 -34.54
C SER A 385 9.15 -28.30 -34.11
N ALA A 386 10.10 -28.43 -35.04
CA ALA A 386 11.50 -28.06 -34.84
C ALA A 386 11.68 -26.56 -34.48
N ASP A 387 10.70 -25.72 -34.82
CA ASP A 387 10.69 -24.27 -34.63
C ASP A 387 10.07 -23.80 -33.29
N GLY A 388 9.81 -24.71 -32.35
CA GLY A 388 9.46 -24.32 -30.97
C GLY A 388 7.96 -24.04 -30.72
N GLY A 389 7.06 -24.69 -31.45
CA GLY A 389 5.61 -24.69 -31.17
C GLY A 389 4.79 -23.56 -31.80
N LEU A 390 3.50 -23.45 -31.43
CA LEU A 390 2.56 -22.44 -31.94
C LEU A 390 2.69 -21.12 -31.19
N ARG A 391 2.94 -20.01 -31.88
CA ARG A 391 3.03 -18.67 -31.30
C ARG A 391 1.91 -17.77 -31.80
N LEU A 392 1.09 -17.25 -30.88
CA LEU A 392 -0.02 -16.34 -31.16
C LEU A 392 0.31 -14.92 -30.66
N SER A 393 0.00 -13.92 -31.47
CA SER A 393 0.15 -12.51 -31.10
C SER A 393 -1.04 -12.03 -30.28
N LEU A 394 -0.77 -11.38 -29.15
CA LEU A 394 -1.79 -10.87 -28.25
C LEU A 394 -2.16 -9.42 -28.57
N HIS A 395 -3.37 -9.01 -28.23
CA HIS A 395 -3.85 -7.65 -28.43
C HIS A 395 -2.97 -6.66 -27.62
N PRO A 396 -2.51 -5.55 -28.22
CA PRO A 396 -1.48 -4.70 -27.63
C PRO A 396 -1.96 -3.77 -26.49
N GLU A 397 -3.27 -3.68 -26.28
CA GLU A 397 -3.87 -2.79 -25.26
C GLU A 397 -3.60 -3.29 -23.83
N ILE A 398 -3.06 -2.38 -23.00
CA ILE A 398 -2.54 -2.66 -21.65
C ILE A 398 -3.59 -3.09 -20.61
N GLU A 399 -4.87 -2.91 -20.89
CA GLU A 399 -5.95 -3.34 -19.99
C GLU A 399 -6.28 -4.84 -20.13
N PHE A 400 -5.90 -5.46 -21.24
CA PHE A 400 -6.20 -6.86 -21.55
C PHE A 400 -5.19 -7.81 -20.90
N VAL A 401 -5.33 -8.02 -19.59
CA VAL A 401 -4.38 -8.80 -18.75
C VAL A 401 -4.82 -10.23 -18.45
N VAL A 402 -6.05 -10.62 -18.83
CA VAL A 402 -6.57 -11.97 -18.57
C VAL A 402 -6.59 -12.79 -19.85
N LEU A 403 -6.11 -14.02 -19.78
CA LEU A 403 -6.18 -15.02 -20.85
C LEU A 403 -7.13 -16.16 -20.46
N SER A 404 -8.00 -16.57 -21.39
CA SER A 404 -8.91 -17.71 -21.19
C SER A 404 -8.97 -18.58 -22.45
N PHE A 405 -8.71 -19.88 -22.33
CA PHE A 405 -8.74 -20.82 -23.45
C PHE A 405 -9.00 -22.25 -22.97
N SER A 406 -9.45 -23.13 -23.86
CA SER A 406 -9.60 -24.56 -23.56
C SER A 406 -8.56 -25.37 -24.31
N TRP A 407 -7.80 -26.19 -23.58
CA TRP A 407 -6.73 -27.01 -24.13
C TRP A 407 -6.82 -28.45 -23.64
N ARG A 408 -6.22 -29.37 -24.39
CA ARG A 408 -6.10 -30.79 -24.06
C ARG A 408 -4.68 -31.25 -24.39
N PRO A 409 -3.80 -31.39 -23.38
CA PRO A 409 -2.45 -31.91 -23.60
C PRO A 409 -2.48 -33.39 -24.01
N ARG A 410 -1.69 -33.78 -25.02
CA ARG A 410 -1.54 -35.19 -25.46
C ARG A 410 -0.32 -35.88 -24.82
N GLU A 411 0.64 -35.09 -24.36
CA GLU A 411 1.90 -35.53 -23.76
C GLU A 411 2.30 -34.65 -22.56
N SER A 412 3.22 -35.13 -21.73
CA SER A 412 3.67 -34.42 -20.53
C SER A 412 4.58 -33.24 -20.82
N SER A 413 5.20 -33.17 -22.00
CA SER A 413 5.97 -32.02 -22.48
C SER A 413 5.10 -30.86 -22.96
N ALA A 414 3.77 -31.05 -23.05
CA ALA A 414 2.86 -29.99 -23.41
C ALA A 414 2.90 -28.85 -22.38
N ALA A 415 3.11 -27.63 -22.85
CA ALA A 415 3.21 -26.45 -22.01
C ALA A 415 2.69 -25.22 -22.76
N PHE A 416 2.42 -24.15 -22.02
CA PHE A 416 2.18 -22.84 -22.62
C PHE A 416 3.00 -21.78 -21.91
N SER A 417 3.35 -20.73 -22.65
CA SER A 417 4.17 -19.63 -22.17
C SER A 417 3.54 -18.30 -22.55
N VAL A 418 3.57 -17.35 -21.63
CA VAL A 418 3.09 -15.99 -21.87
C VAL A 418 4.27 -15.04 -21.82
N ILE A 419 4.54 -14.37 -22.93
CA ILE A 419 5.58 -13.35 -23.04
C ILE A 419 4.96 -12.00 -22.68
N VAL A 420 5.50 -11.36 -21.66
CA VAL A 420 5.01 -10.10 -21.08
C VAL A 420 6.13 -9.07 -21.10
N ARG A 421 5.83 -7.83 -21.48
CA ARG A 421 6.75 -6.70 -21.36
C ARG A 421 6.39 -5.89 -20.10
N GLU A 422 7.32 -5.76 -19.17
CA GLU A 422 7.19 -4.82 -18.05
C GLU A 422 7.71 -3.45 -18.50
N LEU A 423 6.84 -2.43 -18.43
CA LEU A 423 7.04 -1.14 -19.09
C LEU A 423 7.91 -0.17 -18.29
N ARG A 424 8.13 -0.40 -16.99
CA ARG A 424 8.90 0.51 -16.11
C ARG A 424 10.38 0.19 -16.09
N LEU A 425 10.71 -1.11 -16.06
CA LEU A 425 12.05 -1.67 -16.11
C LEU A 425 12.47 -1.98 -17.54
N ASN A 426 11.52 -1.93 -18.50
CA ASN A 426 11.75 -2.27 -19.90
C ASN A 426 12.33 -3.69 -20.07
N LYS A 427 11.83 -4.64 -19.26
CA LYS A 427 12.26 -6.04 -19.26
C LYS A 427 11.20 -6.95 -19.85
N THR A 428 11.64 -8.05 -20.48
CA THR A 428 10.75 -9.11 -20.93
C THR A 428 10.63 -10.17 -19.84
N LEU A 429 9.40 -10.52 -19.48
CA LEU A 429 9.07 -11.61 -18.57
C LEU A 429 8.50 -12.76 -19.39
N ILE A 430 9.03 -13.96 -19.20
CA ILE A 430 8.51 -15.18 -19.79
C ILE A 430 7.90 -16.00 -18.65
N LEU A 431 6.58 -16.17 -18.69
CA LEU A 431 5.85 -16.98 -17.71
C LEU A 431 5.51 -18.33 -18.37
N ASN A 432 6.26 -19.36 -18.02
CA ASN A 432 6.04 -20.72 -18.51
C ASN A 432 5.08 -21.48 -17.58
N TYR A 433 4.22 -22.31 -18.15
CA TYR A 433 3.29 -23.17 -17.42
C TYR A 433 3.53 -24.59 -17.92
N LYS A 434 4.11 -25.43 -17.05
CA LYS A 434 4.62 -26.76 -17.42
C LYS A 434 4.03 -27.83 -16.51
N HIS A 435 3.79 -29.03 -17.04
CA HIS A 435 3.36 -30.20 -16.26
C HIS A 435 4.52 -30.75 -15.43
N VAL A 436 4.66 -30.21 -14.22
CA VAL A 436 5.66 -30.60 -13.22
C VAL A 436 4.99 -30.52 -11.87
N ASP A 437 5.15 -31.53 -11.01
CA ASP A 437 4.75 -31.45 -9.60
C ASP A 437 5.86 -30.76 -8.79
N ASP A 438 5.75 -29.44 -8.61
CA ASP A 438 6.70 -28.64 -7.84
C ASP A 438 5.97 -27.89 -6.71
N ARG A 439 6.32 -28.26 -5.48
CA ARG A 439 5.71 -27.69 -4.26
C ARG A 439 5.90 -26.19 -4.11
N ARG A 440 6.86 -25.57 -4.82
CA ARG A 440 7.09 -24.11 -4.77
C ARG A 440 6.02 -23.30 -5.49
N CYS A 441 5.17 -23.96 -6.29
CA CYS A 441 4.14 -23.40 -7.18
C CYS A 441 4.65 -22.51 -8.31
N VAL A 442 5.56 -21.58 -8.00
CA VAL A 442 6.25 -20.68 -8.94
C VAL A 442 7.72 -20.54 -8.56
N TRP A 443 8.61 -20.63 -9.55
CA TRP A 443 10.06 -20.47 -9.38
C TRP A 443 10.68 -19.70 -10.55
N ALA A 444 11.84 -19.09 -10.32
CA ALA A 444 12.64 -18.48 -11.38
C ALA A 444 13.56 -19.56 -11.99
N GLU A 445 13.65 -19.62 -13.32
CA GLU A 445 14.58 -20.53 -14.02
C GLU A 445 15.97 -19.89 -14.18
N ASN A 446 16.01 -18.59 -14.50
CA ASN A 446 17.25 -17.83 -14.66
C ASN A 446 17.42 -16.86 -13.48
N THR A 447 17.88 -17.34 -12.33
CA THR A 447 18.67 -16.48 -11.44
C THR A 447 20.10 -16.55 -11.93
N GLY A 448 20.65 -15.47 -12.50
CA GLY A 448 22.08 -15.35 -12.84
C GLY A 448 23.00 -15.37 -11.60
N ILE A 449 22.73 -16.26 -10.65
CA ILE A 449 23.54 -16.60 -9.49
C ILE A 449 23.87 -18.10 -9.67
N ASN A 450 24.60 -18.42 -10.72
CA ASN A 450 25.37 -19.66 -10.77
C ASN A 450 26.74 -19.33 -10.18
N ASP A 451 27.10 -20.06 -9.13
CA ASP A 451 28.44 -20.19 -8.55
C ASP A 451 29.39 -20.91 -9.54
N ASP A 452 29.48 -20.43 -10.79
CA ASP A 452 30.43 -20.97 -11.75
C ASP A 452 31.32 -19.84 -12.30
N TYR A 453 32.56 -19.89 -11.84
CA TYR A 453 33.66 -18.99 -12.17
C TYR A 453 34.17 -19.37 -13.57
N ASN A 454 33.36 -19.11 -14.60
CA ASN A 454 33.80 -19.22 -15.99
C ASN A 454 33.82 -17.85 -16.66
N ASP A 455 35.05 -17.48 -16.99
CA ASP A 455 35.57 -16.26 -17.56
C ASP A 455 35.30 -16.28 -19.06
N ASN A 456 34.22 -15.62 -19.48
CA ASN A 456 33.99 -15.15 -20.85
C ASN A 456 33.01 -13.98 -20.73
N GLN A 457 33.55 -12.76 -20.85
CA GLN A 457 32.86 -11.49 -20.56
C GLN A 457 32.01 -10.96 -21.72
N ASP A 458 32.18 -11.47 -22.94
CA ASP A 458 31.61 -10.83 -24.14
C ASP A 458 30.22 -11.37 -24.57
N GLU A 459 29.72 -12.46 -23.97
CA GLU A 459 28.35 -13.00 -24.25
C GLU A 459 27.32 -12.70 -23.12
N LYS A 460 27.72 -12.02 -22.04
CA LYS A 460 26.86 -11.85 -20.84
C LYS A 460 25.88 -10.67 -20.92
N GLU A 461 26.05 -9.71 -21.82
CA GLU A 461 25.21 -8.50 -21.85
C GLU A 461 23.84 -8.70 -22.53
N GLU A 462 23.68 -9.63 -23.49
CA GLU A 462 22.38 -9.83 -24.18
C GLU A 462 21.39 -10.74 -23.42
N LYS A 463 21.85 -11.63 -22.53
CA LYS A 463 20.97 -12.57 -21.78
C LYS A 463 20.34 -11.97 -20.51
N GLN A 464 20.60 -10.71 -20.17
CA GLN A 464 20.18 -10.10 -18.89
C GLN A 464 18.82 -9.37 -18.95
N ASP A 465 18.24 -9.25 -20.14
CA ASP A 465 16.98 -8.53 -20.40
C ASP A 465 15.70 -9.41 -20.30
N GLU A 466 15.87 -10.73 -20.20
CA GLU A 466 14.77 -11.69 -20.08
C GLU A 466 14.74 -12.36 -18.71
N LEU A 467 13.58 -12.29 -18.03
CA LEU A 467 13.33 -12.99 -16.77
C LEU A 467 12.37 -14.15 -17.01
N VAL A 468 12.85 -15.36 -16.76
CA VAL A 468 12.09 -16.60 -17.01
C VAL A 468 11.59 -17.16 -15.69
N PHE A 469 10.28 -17.36 -15.61
CA PHE A 469 9.60 -17.97 -14.47
C PHE A 469 8.74 -19.13 -14.93
N SER A 470 8.60 -20.12 -14.06
CA SER A 470 7.80 -21.31 -14.35
C SER A 470 6.77 -21.53 -13.25
N TYR A 471 5.57 -21.92 -13.68
CA TYR A 471 4.42 -22.30 -12.87
C TYR A 471 4.14 -23.79 -13.05
N SER A 472 3.82 -24.46 -11.95
CA SER A 472 3.43 -25.86 -11.93
C SER A 472 1.97 -26.03 -12.35
N LEU A 473 1.74 -26.81 -13.42
CA LEU A 473 0.41 -27.29 -13.86
C LEU A 473 0.01 -28.63 -13.24
N GLY A 474 0.77 -29.14 -12.26
CA GLY A 474 0.62 -30.50 -11.75
C GLY A 474 1.26 -31.55 -12.68
N SER A 475 1.59 -32.71 -12.12
CA SER A 475 2.14 -33.86 -12.86
C SER A 475 1.07 -34.64 -13.62
N GLU A 476 -0.17 -34.60 -13.15
CA GLU A 476 -1.29 -35.32 -13.75
C GLU A 476 -2.03 -34.44 -14.76
N PHE A 477 -2.34 -35.01 -15.93
CA PHE A 477 -3.20 -34.37 -16.92
C PHE A 477 -4.10 -35.43 -17.56
N ASN A 478 -5.36 -35.06 -17.77
CA ASN A 478 -6.31 -35.93 -18.45
C ASN A 478 -6.12 -35.79 -19.97
N LYS A 479 -5.71 -36.88 -20.62
CA LYS A 479 -5.50 -36.92 -22.08
C LYS A 479 -6.81 -36.84 -22.88
N ASP A 480 -7.93 -37.18 -22.25
CA ASP A 480 -9.22 -37.34 -22.93
C ASP A 480 -10.13 -36.12 -22.79
N GLU A 481 -9.89 -35.27 -21.79
CA GLU A 481 -10.77 -34.15 -21.44
C GLU A 481 -10.12 -32.78 -21.70
N PHE A 482 -10.93 -31.82 -22.16
CA PHE A 482 -10.48 -30.43 -22.29
C PHE A 482 -10.48 -29.74 -20.94
N THR A 483 -9.33 -29.17 -20.58
CA THR A 483 -9.21 -28.29 -19.43
C THR A 483 -9.39 -26.85 -19.87
N LYS A 484 -10.30 -26.12 -19.23
CA LYS A 484 -10.38 -24.66 -19.40
C LYS A 484 -9.31 -24.00 -18.54
N ILE A 485 -8.50 -23.11 -19.10
CA ILE A 485 -7.48 -22.31 -18.42
C ILE A 485 -7.94 -20.86 -18.41
N THR A 486 -7.91 -20.22 -17.23
CA THR A 486 -8.17 -18.78 -17.07
C THR A 486 -7.08 -18.21 -16.17
N ARG A 487 -6.22 -17.31 -16.70
CA ARG A 487 -5.08 -16.74 -15.97
C ARG A 487 -5.14 -15.22 -15.94
N ASP A 488 -4.95 -14.65 -14.75
CA ASP A 488 -4.66 -13.23 -14.58
C ASP A 488 -3.14 -13.02 -14.63
N ILE A 489 -2.66 -12.56 -15.78
CA ILE A 489 -1.24 -12.41 -16.04
C ILE A 489 -0.64 -11.27 -15.22
N LEU A 490 -1.43 -10.28 -14.79
CA LEU A 490 -0.94 -9.24 -13.89
C LEU A 490 -0.64 -9.81 -12.51
N ALA A 491 -1.52 -10.66 -11.99
CA ALA A 491 -1.29 -11.36 -10.72
C ALA A 491 -0.08 -12.29 -10.82
N ASP A 492 0.00 -13.10 -11.89
CA ASP A 492 1.09 -14.05 -12.08
C ASP A 492 2.45 -13.35 -12.27
N ALA A 493 2.51 -12.28 -13.07
CA ALA A 493 3.74 -11.49 -13.22
C ALA A 493 4.15 -10.83 -11.89
N THR A 494 3.20 -10.33 -11.10
CA THR A 494 3.50 -9.75 -9.79
C THR A 494 4.12 -10.79 -8.85
N LYS A 495 3.54 -12.00 -8.80
CA LYS A 495 4.04 -13.07 -7.94
C LYS A 495 5.41 -13.57 -8.38
N ALA A 496 5.62 -13.75 -9.67
CA ALA A 496 6.92 -14.08 -10.24
C ALA A 496 7.99 -13.03 -9.88
N LEU A 497 7.73 -11.74 -10.10
CA LEU A 497 8.68 -10.67 -9.79
C LEU A 497 8.96 -10.49 -8.29
N SER A 498 8.01 -10.86 -7.43
CA SER A 498 8.23 -10.84 -5.98
C SER A 498 9.32 -11.82 -5.53
N LEU A 499 9.62 -12.86 -6.32
CA LEU A 499 10.66 -13.85 -6.01
C LEU A 499 12.08 -13.28 -6.10
N VAL A 500 12.29 -12.35 -7.03
CA VAL A 500 13.60 -11.76 -7.33
C VAL A 500 13.78 -10.39 -6.68
N GLN A 501 12.85 -9.98 -5.80
CA GLN A 501 12.85 -8.69 -5.08
C GLN A 501 12.98 -7.46 -6.01
N MET A 502 12.61 -7.58 -7.28
CA MET A 502 12.71 -6.48 -8.27
C MET A 502 11.55 -5.48 -8.19
N LEU A 503 10.58 -5.71 -7.31
CA LEU A 503 9.46 -4.81 -7.08
C LEU A 503 9.82 -3.79 -5.99
N PRO A 504 9.67 -2.48 -6.23
CA PRO A 504 10.01 -1.45 -5.26
C PRO A 504 9.12 -1.58 -4.01
N PRO A 505 9.66 -1.39 -2.78
CA PRO A 505 8.88 -1.51 -1.57
C PRO A 505 7.71 -0.51 -1.52
N ASN A 506 6.63 -0.91 -0.88
CA ASN A 506 5.37 -0.21 -0.81
C ASN A 506 5.55 1.14 -0.07
N LYS A 507 5.00 2.23 -0.61
CA LYS A 507 5.16 3.58 -0.03
C LYS A 507 4.53 3.74 1.37
N LYS A 508 3.64 2.82 1.77
CA LYS A 508 3.02 2.80 3.11
C LYS A 508 3.74 1.90 4.10
N ASP A 509 4.50 0.92 3.61
CA ASP A 509 5.24 -0.03 4.42
C ASP A 509 6.49 -0.44 3.62
N SER A 510 7.66 -0.01 4.08
CA SER A 510 8.93 -0.26 3.39
C SER A 510 9.32 -1.75 3.36
N THR A 511 8.55 -2.63 3.99
CA THR A 511 8.83 -4.08 4.09
C THR A 511 8.08 -4.94 3.05
N THR A 512 7.04 -4.41 2.39
CA THR A 512 6.23 -5.16 1.41
C THR A 512 6.59 -4.74 -0.02
N PRO A 513 6.89 -5.65 -0.97
CA PRO A 513 7.07 -5.27 -2.38
C PRO A 513 5.79 -4.65 -2.96
N GLY A 514 5.90 -3.51 -3.61
CA GLY A 514 4.78 -2.87 -4.30
C GLY A 514 4.36 -3.69 -5.51
N GLY A 515 3.10 -4.11 -5.56
CA GLY A 515 2.57 -4.89 -6.68
C GLY A 515 2.49 -4.09 -7.98
N LEU A 516 2.55 -4.81 -9.11
CA LEU A 516 2.29 -4.22 -10.43
C LEU A 516 0.84 -3.73 -10.52
N LYS A 517 0.63 -2.71 -11.34
CA LYS A 517 -0.69 -2.16 -11.64
C LYS A 517 -1.03 -2.34 -13.11
N ILE A 518 -2.31 -2.18 -13.43
CA ILE A 518 -2.75 -2.06 -14.82
C ILE A 518 -1.98 -0.91 -15.48
N GLY A 519 -1.38 -1.18 -16.64
CA GLY A 519 -0.50 -0.26 -17.34
C GLY A 519 0.99 -0.37 -17.00
N ASP A 520 1.38 -1.21 -16.03
CA ASP A 520 2.80 -1.54 -15.80
C ASP A 520 3.28 -2.69 -16.71
N ILE A 521 2.36 -3.50 -17.24
CA ILE A 521 2.67 -4.61 -18.15
C ILE A 521 1.89 -4.56 -19.47
N ARG A 522 2.46 -5.18 -20.50
CA ARG A 522 1.81 -5.45 -21.78
C ARG A 522 2.04 -6.90 -22.18
N LEU A 523 0.97 -7.64 -22.49
CA LEU A 523 1.07 -9.00 -23.01
C LEU A 523 1.47 -8.96 -24.49
N VAL A 524 2.44 -9.78 -24.90
CA VAL A 524 3.03 -9.74 -26.25
C VAL A 524 2.63 -10.98 -27.05
N ASN A 525 2.94 -12.17 -26.52
CA ASN A 525 2.64 -13.43 -27.19
C ASN A 525 2.16 -14.50 -26.22
N LEU A 526 1.30 -15.38 -26.72
CA LEU A 526 0.94 -16.66 -26.10
C LEU A 526 1.55 -17.76 -26.97
N GLN A 527 2.41 -18.59 -26.38
CA GLN A 527 3.09 -19.68 -27.06
C GLN A 527 2.64 -21.01 -26.47
N PHE A 528 2.43 -22.01 -27.33
CA PHE A 528 2.10 -23.38 -26.96
C PHE A 528 3.21 -24.29 -27.47
N THR A 529 3.71 -25.17 -26.62
CA THR A 529 4.77 -26.13 -26.95
C THR A 529 4.33 -27.55 -26.62
N GLY A 530 4.91 -28.54 -27.30
CA GLY A 530 4.51 -29.95 -27.20
C GLY A 530 3.19 -30.27 -27.92
N SER A 531 2.84 -31.56 -27.92
CA SER A 531 1.64 -32.06 -28.59
C SER A 531 0.37 -31.80 -27.77
N LEU A 532 -0.56 -31.01 -28.33
CA LEU A 532 -1.82 -30.66 -27.66
C LEU A 532 -2.93 -30.30 -28.66
N THR A 533 -4.17 -30.25 -28.18
CA THR A 533 -5.33 -29.77 -28.94
C THR A 533 -5.93 -28.53 -28.27
N LEU A 534 -6.17 -27.46 -29.03
CA LEU A 534 -6.87 -26.26 -28.58
C LEU A 534 -8.31 -26.26 -29.11
N ARG A 535 -9.23 -25.67 -28.35
CA ARG A 535 -10.63 -25.49 -28.76
C ARG A 535 -10.96 -24.00 -28.84
N ARG A 536 -11.62 -23.61 -29.93
CA ARG A 536 -12.10 -22.23 -30.13
C ARG A 536 -13.17 -21.86 -29.09
N PRO A 537 -13.20 -20.62 -28.55
CA PRO A 537 -12.28 -19.49 -28.77
C PRO A 537 -11.10 -19.45 -27.78
N ILE A 538 -10.02 -18.77 -28.19
CA ILE A 538 -8.95 -18.27 -27.30
C ILE A 538 -9.25 -16.79 -27.05
N LEU A 539 -9.42 -16.42 -25.79
CA LEU A 539 -9.88 -15.10 -25.37
C LEU A 539 -8.80 -14.34 -24.62
N GLN A 540 -8.68 -13.06 -24.93
CA GLN A 540 -8.00 -12.08 -24.10
C GLN A 540 -9.04 -11.10 -23.56
N ALA A 541 -9.05 -10.86 -22.25
CA ALA A 541 -10.06 -10.03 -21.59
C ALA A 541 -9.42 -9.06 -20.58
N THR A 542 -10.18 -8.02 -20.22
CA THR A 542 -9.77 -7.12 -19.13
C THR A 542 -9.90 -7.77 -17.76
N LYS A 543 -10.83 -8.71 -17.60
CA LYS A 543 -11.11 -9.46 -16.36
C LYS A 543 -11.98 -10.69 -16.63
N ALA A 544 -11.94 -11.68 -15.74
CA ALA A 544 -12.77 -12.89 -15.80
C ALA A 544 -13.29 -13.31 -14.42
N HIS A 545 -13.88 -12.37 -13.68
CA HIS A 545 -14.30 -12.60 -12.29
C HIS A 545 -15.28 -13.76 -12.12
N GLY A 546 -16.29 -13.89 -12.97
CA GLY A 546 -17.24 -15.01 -12.92
C GLY A 546 -16.58 -16.38 -13.11
N GLU A 547 -15.65 -16.50 -14.06
CA GLU A 547 -14.92 -17.75 -14.30
C GLU A 547 -14.02 -18.12 -13.12
N MET A 548 -13.27 -17.14 -12.59
CA MET A 548 -12.40 -17.34 -11.43
C MET A 548 -13.20 -17.74 -10.18
N PHE A 549 -14.37 -17.14 -9.96
CA PHE A 549 -15.28 -17.52 -8.88
C PHE A 549 -15.74 -18.98 -9.01
N LEU A 550 -16.28 -19.36 -10.17
CA LEU A 550 -16.83 -20.71 -10.39
C LEU A 550 -15.74 -21.78 -10.31
N ARG A 551 -14.54 -21.50 -10.83
CA ARG A 551 -13.39 -22.41 -10.70
C ARG A 551 -12.99 -22.61 -9.23
N THR A 552 -13.06 -21.54 -8.45
CA THR A 552 -12.77 -21.64 -7.01
C THR A 552 -13.89 -22.38 -6.25
N ALA A 553 -15.15 -22.21 -6.64
CA ALA A 553 -16.26 -22.98 -6.07
C ALA A 553 -16.16 -24.48 -6.39
N GLU A 554 -15.75 -24.84 -7.62
CA GLU A 554 -15.43 -26.22 -8.01
C GLU A 554 -14.30 -26.82 -7.15
N TRP A 555 -13.30 -26.03 -6.79
CA TRP A 555 -12.22 -26.47 -5.90
C TRP A 555 -12.77 -26.93 -4.54
N PHE A 556 -13.73 -26.20 -3.96
CA PHE A 556 -14.37 -26.61 -2.70
C PHE A 556 -15.14 -27.93 -2.82
N VAL A 557 -15.83 -28.18 -3.93
CA VAL A 557 -16.52 -29.46 -4.16
C VAL A 557 -15.52 -30.61 -4.28
N LYS A 558 -14.40 -30.39 -4.97
CA LYS A 558 -13.38 -31.43 -5.24
C LYS A 558 -12.46 -31.72 -4.05
N ASN A 559 -12.27 -30.77 -3.14
CA ASN A 559 -11.31 -30.86 -2.02
C ASN A 559 -11.99 -30.90 -0.65
N GLN A 560 -13.28 -31.21 -0.61
CA GLN A 560 -13.98 -31.50 0.65
C GLN A 560 -13.57 -32.88 1.15
N ASP A 561 -13.23 -33.00 2.43
CA ASP A 561 -12.90 -34.29 3.05
C ASP A 561 -14.16 -35.08 3.44
N GLU A 562 -13.95 -36.32 3.89
CA GLU A 562 -15.01 -37.25 4.29
C GLU A 562 -15.86 -36.76 5.48
N GLN A 563 -15.30 -35.87 6.32
CA GLN A 563 -16.03 -35.28 7.45
C GLN A 563 -16.93 -34.13 7.00
N GLY A 564 -16.81 -33.68 5.74
CA GLY A 564 -17.49 -32.50 5.18
C GLY A 564 -16.66 -31.22 5.28
N GLY A 565 -15.43 -31.31 5.77
CA GLY A 565 -14.56 -30.19 6.07
C GLY A 565 -13.66 -29.78 4.90
N TRP A 566 -13.03 -28.61 5.05
CA TRP A 566 -11.83 -28.27 4.32
C TRP A 566 -10.69 -28.08 5.32
N SER A 567 -9.96 -29.17 5.54
CA SER A 567 -8.87 -29.20 6.52
C SER A 567 -7.69 -28.30 6.10
N VAL A 568 -7.00 -27.76 7.11
CA VAL A 568 -5.78 -26.96 6.92
C VAL A 568 -4.57 -27.89 7.01
N PRO A 569 -3.77 -28.05 5.95
CA PRO A 569 -2.75 -29.09 5.87
C PRO A 569 -1.46 -28.77 6.63
N VAL A 570 -1.44 -27.71 7.45
CA VAL A 570 -0.27 -27.26 8.21
C VAL A 570 -0.60 -27.08 9.67
N MET A 571 0.39 -27.32 10.52
CA MET A 571 0.31 -27.10 11.95
C MET A 571 0.14 -25.61 12.27
N ARG A 572 -0.63 -25.29 13.31
CA ARG A 572 -0.82 -23.92 13.80
C ARG A 572 -0.50 -23.83 15.29
N SER A 573 0.45 -22.97 15.65
CA SER A 573 0.78 -22.66 17.05
C SER A 573 0.26 -21.27 17.48
N ILE A 574 -0.45 -21.22 18.58
CA ILE A 574 -1.11 -20.03 19.13
C ILE A 574 -0.63 -19.80 20.56
N ALA A 575 -0.54 -18.51 20.95
CA ALA A 575 -0.17 -18.07 22.30
C ALA A 575 1.19 -18.63 22.75
N ASP A 576 2.24 -18.36 21.97
CA ASP A 576 3.62 -18.80 22.25
C ASP A 576 3.72 -20.31 22.49
N ASN A 577 3.17 -21.11 21.56
CA ASN A 577 3.12 -22.58 21.61
C ASN A 577 2.28 -23.20 22.74
N LYS A 578 1.45 -22.42 23.46
CA LYS A 578 0.55 -22.96 24.49
C LYS A 578 -0.66 -23.68 23.92
N LEU A 579 -1.07 -23.33 22.70
CA LEU A 579 -2.19 -23.96 21.99
C LEU A 579 -1.70 -24.39 20.61
N VAL A 580 -1.66 -25.69 20.35
CA VAL A 580 -1.14 -26.25 19.09
C VAL A 580 -2.24 -27.05 18.41
N LEU A 581 -2.44 -26.77 17.12
CA LEU A 581 -3.30 -27.54 16.24
C LEU A 581 -2.42 -28.33 15.25
N PRO A 582 -2.48 -29.66 15.26
CA PRO A 582 -1.77 -30.48 14.27
C PRO A 582 -2.36 -30.26 12.87
N ALA A 583 -1.58 -30.54 11.83
CA ALA A 583 -2.06 -30.49 10.45
C ALA A 583 -3.32 -31.36 10.28
N GLY A 584 -4.29 -30.88 9.48
CA GLY A 584 -5.60 -31.51 9.29
C GLY A 584 -6.73 -30.89 10.11
N TRP A 585 -6.50 -29.78 10.82
CA TRP A 585 -7.53 -29.10 11.62
C TRP A 585 -8.53 -28.30 10.76
N HIS A 586 -9.76 -28.16 11.25
CA HIS A 586 -10.84 -27.41 10.59
C HIS A 586 -11.03 -26.01 11.20
N SER A 587 -11.56 -25.07 10.43
CA SER A 587 -11.85 -23.70 10.91
C SER A 587 -13.31 -23.35 10.66
N ALA A 588 -14.04 -22.88 11.68
CA ALA A 588 -15.41 -22.39 11.49
C ALA A 588 -15.48 -21.23 10.48
N MET A 589 -14.43 -20.40 10.41
CA MET A 589 -14.32 -19.33 9.42
C MET A 589 -14.05 -19.85 8.01
N ALA A 590 -13.32 -20.96 7.86
CA ALA A 590 -13.17 -21.64 6.58
C ALA A 590 -14.51 -22.21 6.11
N GLN A 591 -15.17 -22.98 6.99
CA GLN A 591 -16.47 -23.57 6.70
C GLN A 591 -17.49 -22.48 6.35
N GLY A 592 -17.62 -21.43 7.15
CA GLY A 592 -18.53 -20.33 6.91
C GLY A 592 -18.34 -19.64 5.56
N HIS A 593 -17.10 -19.28 5.21
CA HIS A 593 -16.85 -18.69 3.89
C HIS A 593 -17.12 -19.67 2.75
N ALA A 594 -16.78 -20.96 2.91
CA ALA A 594 -17.09 -21.96 1.91
C ALA A 594 -18.61 -22.12 1.70
N LEU A 595 -19.42 -22.10 2.77
CA LEU A 595 -20.88 -22.06 2.67
C LEU A 595 -21.36 -20.84 1.86
N SER A 596 -20.81 -19.65 2.13
CA SER A 596 -21.11 -18.43 1.37
C SER A 596 -20.71 -18.54 -0.12
N VAL A 597 -19.60 -19.21 -0.44
CA VAL A 597 -19.15 -19.47 -1.82
C VAL A 597 -20.08 -20.45 -2.52
N LEU A 598 -20.36 -21.60 -1.91
CA LEU A 598 -21.17 -22.67 -2.49
C LEU A 598 -22.62 -22.23 -2.69
N THR A 599 -23.19 -21.48 -1.74
CA THR A 599 -24.52 -20.88 -1.86
C THR A 599 -24.61 -19.95 -3.08
N ARG A 600 -23.61 -19.09 -3.26
CA ARG A 600 -23.53 -18.18 -4.41
C ARG A 600 -23.29 -18.92 -5.73
N ALA A 601 -22.51 -20.00 -5.71
CA ALA A 601 -22.28 -20.84 -6.88
C ALA A 601 -23.58 -21.54 -7.32
N PHE A 602 -24.36 -22.06 -6.36
CA PHE A 602 -25.69 -22.60 -6.63
C PHE A 602 -26.62 -21.53 -7.22
N HIS A 603 -26.68 -20.32 -6.65
CA HIS A 603 -27.50 -19.24 -7.21
C HIS A 603 -27.13 -18.86 -8.66
N LEU A 604 -25.87 -18.99 -9.06
CA LEU A 604 -25.45 -18.71 -10.45
C LEU A 604 -25.71 -19.86 -11.42
N THR A 605 -25.66 -21.10 -10.96
CA THR A 605 -25.58 -22.29 -11.84
C THR A 605 -26.78 -23.22 -11.73
N ASN A 606 -27.54 -23.15 -10.64
CA ASN A 606 -28.53 -24.14 -10.22
C ASN A 606 -27.98 -25.58 -10.09
N ASP A 607 -26.65 -25.74 -9.93
CA ASP A 607 -26.02 -27.05 -9.77
C ASP A 607 -26.10 -27.54 -8.31
N LEU A 608 -26.85 -28.63 -8.09
CA LEU A 608 -27.06 -29.23 -6.77
C LEU A 608 -25.79 -29.79 -6.13
N ARG A 609 -24.70 -30.00 -6.87
CA ARG A 609 -23.41 -30.42 -6.29
C ARG A 609 -22.92 -29.41 -5.25
N PHE A 610 -23.11 -28.11 -5.50
CA PHE A 610 -22.74 -27.05 -4.54
C PHE A 610 -23.58 -27.10 -3.26
N VAL A 611 -24.88 -27.41 -3.38
CA VAL A 611 -25.78 -27.55 -2.22
C VAL A 611 -25.38 -28.75 -1.36
N LYS A 612 -25.08 -29.89 -2.00
CA LYS A 612 -24.64 -31.11 -1.29
C LYS A 612 -23.34 -30.88 -0.53
N ALA A 613 -22.34 -30.27 -1.18
CA ALA A 613 -21.08 -29.93 -0.53
C ALA A 613 -21.29 -28.95 0.64
N ALA A 614 -22.16 -27.94 0.47
CA ALA A 614 -22.47 -27.01 1.55
C ALA A 614 -23.16 -27.71 2.74
N GLN A 615 -24.10 -28.62 2.46
CA GLN A 615 -24.80 -29.38 3.50
C GLN A 615 -23.84 -30.22 4.35
N HIS A 616 -22.94 -30.98 3.71
CA HIS A 616 -21.89 -31.72 4.44
C HIS A 616 -20.98 -30.78 5.23
N GLY A 617 -20.69 -29.59 4.70
CA GLY A 617 -19.89 -28.57 5.41
C GLY A 617 -20.54 -28.00 6.66
N VAL A 618 -21.88 -28.04 6.77
CA VAL A 618 -22.63 -27.64 7.97
C VAL A 618 -22.46 -28.65 9.11
N ASP A 619 -22.28 -29.93 8.80
CA ASP A 619 -22.24 -30.99 9.81
C ASP A 619 -21.08 -30.80 10.82
N LEU A 620 -19.95 -30.23 10.40
CA LEU A 620 -18.81 -29.92 11.28
C LEU A 620 -19.15 -28.97 12.43
N PHE A 621 -20.15 -28.10 12.26
CA PHE A 621 -20.58 -27.17 13.31
C PHE A 621 -21.27 -27.89 14.48
N GLY A 622 -21.76 -29.11 14.25
CA GLY A 622 -22.35 -29.98 15.28
C GLY A 622 -21.32 -30.81 16.05
N ILE A 623 -20.06 -30.85 15.60
CA ILE A 623 -18.99 -31.69 16.17
C ILE A 623 -18.08 -30.85 17.07
N ASP A 624 -17.73 -31.37 18.25
CA ASP A 624 -16.85 -30.68 19.18
C ASP A 624 -15.41 -30.58 18.65
N ALA A 625 -14.71 -29.49 18.99
CA ALA A 625 -13.33 -29.21 18.58
C ALA A 625 -12.36 -30.33 18.98
N LYS A 626 -12.55 -30.93 20.15
CA LYS A 626 -11.77 -32.08 20.64
C LYS A 626 -11.95 -33.35 19.80
N ASP A 627 -13.08 -33.47 19.08
CA ASP A 627 -13.46 -34.62 18.27
C ASP A 627 -13.25 -34.36 16.77
N GLY A 628 -12.48 -33.33 16.41
CA GLY A 628 -12.16 -32.96 15.02
C GLY A 628 -13.11 -31.95 14.37
N GLY A 629 -14.16 -31.52 15.08
CA GLY A 629 -15.11 -30.50 14.64
C GLY A 629 -14.64 -29.06 14.87
N VAL A 630 -15.60 -28.13 14.88
CA VAL A 630 -15.32 -26.71 15.11
C VAL A 630 -16.08 -26.10 16.29
N ARG A 631 -16.88 -26.88 17.02
CA ARG A 631 -17.66 -26.39 18.16
C ARG A 631 -16.90 -26.46 19.48
N ASN A 632 -16.84 -25.35 20.20
CA ASN A 632 -16.51 -25.34 21.63
C ASN A 632 -17.68 -24.78 22.44
N LYS A 633 -17.63 -24.96 23.77
CA LYS A 633 -18.64 -24.40 24.68
C LYS A 633 -18.01 -23.37 25.62
N ILE A 634 -18.51 -22.14 25.58
CA ILE A 634 -18.18 -21.10 26.54
C ILE A 634 -18.95 -21.37 27.85
N PHE A 635 -18.22 -21.43 28.97
CA PHE A 635 -18.75 -21.75 30.30
C PHE A 635 -19.65 -23.01 30.35
N GLY A 636 -19.36 -23.99 29.50
CA GLY A 636 -20.03 -25.30 29.47
C GLY A 636 -21.40 -25.34 28.77
N ASN A 637 -22.02 -24.18 28.47
CA ASN A 637 -23.43 -24.15 28.03
C ASN A 637 -23.68 -23.44 26.69
N PHE A 638 -22.77 -22.56 26.25
CA PHE A 638 -23.00 -21.76 25.06
C PHE A 638 -22.10 -22.19 23.92
N ASP A 639 -22.71 -22.59 22.81
CA ASP A 639 -21.98 -23.04 21.63
C ASP A 639 -21.24 -21.88 20.97
N TRP A 640 -19.98 -22.13 20.61
CA TRP A 640 -19.11 -21.21 19.89
C TRP A 640 -18.41 -21.95 18.77
N TYR A 641 -18.40 -21.37 17.57
CA TYR A 641 -17.76 -21.96 16.40
C TYR A 641 -16.37 -21.35 16.23
N GLU A 642 -15.34 -22.16 16.43
CA GLU A 642 -13.96 -21.74 16.58
C GLU A 642 -13.28 -21.45 15.24
N GLU A 643 -12.66 -20.26 15.11
CA GLU A 643 -11.71 -20.02 14.01
C GLU A 643 -10.53 -20.99 14.11
N TYR A 644 -10.05 -21.21 15.34
CA TYR A 644 -9.00 -22.16 15.68
C TYR A 644 -9.56 -23.09 16.78
N PRO A 645 -9.90 -24.35 16.47
CA PRO A 645 -10.55 -25.30 17.38
C PRO A 645 -9.58 -25.83 18.45
N THR A 646 -9.00 -24.92 19.25
CA THR A 646 -8.04 -25.26 20.29
C THR A 646 -8.73 -25.81 21.53
N THR A 647 -7.98 -26.55 22.35
CA THR A 647 -8.40 -26.99 23.68
C THR A 647 -7.36 -26.53 24.72
N PRO A 648 -7.68 -25.63 25.66
CA PRO A 648 -8.96 -24.91 25.80
C PRO A 648 -9.28 -24.00 24.61
N GLY A 649 -10.57 -23.65 24.46
CA GLY A 649 -11.06 -22.80 23.37
C GLY A 649 -10.41 -21.43 23.32
N SER A 650 -10.18 -20.95 22.09
CA SER A 650 -9.56 -19.64 21.84
C SER A 650 -10.60 -18.53 21.74
N PHE A 651 -11.78 -18.86 21.20
CA PHE A 651 -12.93 -17.97 21.05
C PHE A 651 -12.59 -16.70 20.27
N VAL A 652 -12.06 -16.84 19.06
CA VAL A 652 -11.76 -15.70 18.17
C VAL A 652 -13.06 -15.07 17.64
N LEU A 653 -13.19 -13.75 17.77
CA LEU A 653 -14.45 -13.03 17.50
C LEU A 653 -14.79 -12.93 16.00
N ASN A 654 -13.85 -12.48 15.16
CA ASN A 654 -14.11 -12.29 13.73
C ASN A 654 -14.47 -13.60 13.03
N GLY A 655 -13.73 -14.69 13.32
CA GLY A 655 -13.96 -15.96 12.66
C GLY A 655 -15.30 -16.57 13.03
N PHE A 656 -15.73 -16.41 14.28
CA PHE A 656 -17.07 -16.79 14.72
C PHE A 656 -18.15 -16.01 13.95
N MET A 657 -18.06 -14.68 13.88
CA MET A 657 -19.05 -13.87 13.15
C MET A 657 -19.10 -14.19 11.65
N TYR A 658 -17.94 -14.43 11.00
CA TYR A 658 -17.91 -14.90 9.61
C TYR A 658 -18.58 -16.27 9.44
N SER A 659 -18.41 -17.17 10.42
CA SER A 659 -19.07 -18.46 10.40
C SER A 659 -20.60 -18.34 10.46
N LEU A 660 -21.12 -17.40 11.28
CA LEU A 660 -22.55 -17.11 11.36
C LEU A 660 -23.10 -16.56 10.04
N ILE A 661 -22.36 -15.70 9.34
CA ILE A 661 -22.77 -15.19 8.03
C ILE A 661 -22.87 -16.32 7.00
N GLY A 662 -21.91 -17.27 7.00
CA GLY A 662 -21.96 -18.45 6.15
C GLY A 662 -23.15 -19.37 6.44
N LEU A 663 -23.41 -19.62 7.72
CA LEU A 663 -24.59 -20.39 8.16
C LEU A 663 -25.90 -19.69 7.76
N TYR A 664 -25.96 -18.37 7.89
CA TYR A 664 -27.11 -17.59 7.45
C TYR A 664 -27.28 -17.68 5.93
N ASP A 665 -26.22 -17.48 5.15
CA ASP A 665 -26.26 -17.58 3.68
C ASP A 665 -26.89 -18.90 3.23
N PHE A 666 -26.37 -20.02 3.73
CA PHE A 666 -26.90 -21.34 3.38
C PHE A 666 -28.32 -21.55 3.92
N SER A 667 -28.67 -20.97 5.08
CA SER A 667 -30.02 -21.03 5.64
C SER A 667 -31.10 -20.41 4.74
N THR A 668 -30.71 -19.47 3.86
CA THR A 668 -31.65 -18.83 2.91
C THR A 668 -32.13 -19.76 1.80
N LEU A 669 -31.44 -20.89 1.57
CA LEU A 669 -31.84 -21.88 0.57
C LEU A 669 -33.00 -22.75 1.09
N LYS A 670 -34.21 -22.45 0.60
CA LYS A 670 -35.45 -23.17 0.98
C LYS A 670 -35.31 -24.67 0.71
N GLY A 671 -35.62 -25.48 1.73
CA GLY A 671 -35.57 -26.95 1.66
C GLY A 671 -34.25 -27.58 2.07
N TYR A 672 -33.16 -26.80 2.16
CA TYR A 672 -31.82 -27.32 2.48
C TYR A 672 -31.23 -26.70 3.77
N GLY A 673 -31.55 -25.44 4.05
CA GLY A 673 -30.88 -24.63 5.06
C GLY A 673 -31.36 -24.76 6.51
N ASN A 674 -32.27 -25.69 6.84
CA ASN A 674 -32.94 -25.73 8.15
C ASN A 674 -31.97 -25.95 9.32
N GLU A 675 -31.00 -26.86 9.19
CA GLU A 675 -30.04 -27.11 10.27
C GLU A 675 -29.07 -25.94 10.44
N SER A 676 -28.60 -25.39 9.31
CA SER A 676 -27.80 -24.18 9.28
C SER A 676 -28.50 -23.00 9.96
N ARG A 677 -29.83 -22.90 9.82
CA ARG A 677 -30.63 -21.86 10.50
C ARG A 677 -30.58 -22.01 12.01
N LYS A 678 -30.73 -23.23 12.55
CA LYS A 678 -30.66 -23.49 14.00
C LYS A 678 -29.28 -23.13 14.55
N LEU A 679 -28.23 -23.56 13.86
CA LEU A 679 -26.84 -23.25 14.24
C LEU A 679 -26.57 -21.74 14.22
N PHE A 680 -27.09 -21.02 13.22
CA PHE A 680 -27.01 -19.57 13.16
C PHE A 680 -27.70 -18.90 14.36
N GLU A 681 -28.93 -19.30 14.69
CA GLU A 681 -29.70 -18.74 15.81
C GLU A 681 -29.05 -19.03 17.17
N ASN A 682 -28.56 -20.26 17.38
CA ASN A 682 -27.79 -20.63 18.57
C ASN A 682 -26.52 -19.78 18.71
N GLY A 683 -25.77 -19.64 17.61
CA GLY A 683 -24.56 -18.83 17.59
C GLY A 683 -24.80 -17.34 17.83
N LEU A 684 -25.91 -16.79 17.32
CA LEU A 684 -26.33 -15.41 17.61
C LEU A 684 -26.62 -15.20 19.10
N SER A 685 -27.28 -16.16 19.75
CA SER A 685 -27.54 -16.11 21.19
C SER A 685 -26.23 -16.08 22.01
N SER A 686 -25.26 -16.93 21.63
CA SER A 686 -23.92 -16.92 22.22
C SER A 686 -23.20 -15.59 21.98
N LEU A 687 -23.23 -15.07 20.75
CA LEU A 687 -22.61 -13.79 20.41
C LEU A 687 -23.19 -12.67 21.27
N ARG A 688 -24.51 -12.57 21.36
CA ARG A 688 -25.19 -11.53 22.15
C ARG A 688 -24.77 -11.57 23.62
N THR A 689 -24.65 -12.76 24.19
CA THR A 689 -24.26 -12.97 25.59
C THR A 689 -22.82 -12.55 25.87
N PHE A 690 -21.88 -12.90 24.99
CA PHE A 690 -20.43 -12.73 25.27
C PHE A 690 -19.76 -11.55 24.58
N LEU A 691 -20.44 -10.86 23.66
CA LEU A 691 -19.88 -9.68 23.00
C LEU A 691 -19.35 -8.62 23.99
N PRO A 692 -19.98 -8.37 25.17
CA PRO A 692 -19.41 -7.47 26.17
C PRO A 692 -18.01 -7.85 26.69
N LEU A 693 -17.64 -9.14 26.69
CA LEU A 693 -16.31 -9.59 27.11
C LEU A 693 -15.20 -9.15 26.15
N TYR A 694 -15.55 -8.82 24.90
CA TYR A 694 -14.60 -8.33 23.91
C TYR A 694 -14.47 -6.80 23.90
N ASP A 695 -15.23 -6.08 24.74
CA ASP A 695 -15.19 -4.62 24.82
C ASP A 695 -14.24 -4.16 25.93
N THR A 696 -13.18 -3.42 25.59
CA THR A 696 -12.22 -2.92 26.57
C THR A 696 -12.56 -1.53 27.11
N GLY A 697 -13.63 -0.92 26.60
CA GLY A 697 -13.95 0.49 26.84
C GLY A 697 -13.16 1.47 25.98
N SER A 698 -12.20 1.02 25.16
CA SER A 698 -11.45 1.87 24.23
C SER A 698 -10.96 1.15 22.97
N GLY A 699 -11.53 -0.02 22.68
CA GLY A 699 -11.16 -0.91 21.57
C GLY A 699 -11.89 -2.24 21.73
N SER A 700 -11.46 -3.26 20.97
CA SER A 700 -11.94 -4.62 21.19
C SER A 700 -10.81 -5.64 21.35
N ILE A 701 -11.12 -6.76 21.98
CA ILE A 701 -10.22 -7.90 22.15
C ILE A 701 -10.39 -8.81 20.91
N TYR A 702 -9.31 -9.45 20.46
CA TYR A 702 -9.35 -10.37 19.32
C TYR A 702 -9.97 -11.73 19.70
N ASP A 703 -9.63 -12.22 20.90
CA ASP A 703 -10.05 -13.53 21.39
C ASP A 703 -10.09 -13.59 22.93
N LEU A 704 -10.71 -14.64 23.50
CA LEU A 704 -10.82 -14.82 24.94
C LEU A 704 -9.73 -15.73 25.52
N ARG A 705 -8.57 -15.87 24.85
CA ARG A 705 -7.48 -16.71 25.37
C ARG A 705 -7.00 -16.28 26.75
N HIS A 706 -7.15 -15.00 27.09
CA HIS A 706 -6.76 -14.45 28.38
C HIS A 706 -7.60 -15.02 29.53
N VAL A 707 -8.85 -15.41 29.28
CA VAL A 707 -9.73 -16.09 30.24
C VAL A 707 -9.27 -17.53 30.43
N GLY A 708 -9.05 -18.27 29.34
CA GLY A 708 -8.67 -19.69 29.38
C GLY A 708 -7.23 -19.93 29.86
N LEU A 709 -6.28 -19.11 29.41
CA LEU A 709 -4.84 -19.25 29.68
C LEU A 709 -4.37 -18.39 30.86
N LYS A 710 -5.23 -17.55 31.44
CA LYS A 710 -4.89 -16.61 32.52
C LYS A 710 -3.70 -15.69 32.16
N THR A 711 -3.72 -15.18 30.92
CA THR A 711 -2.70 -14.25 30.38
C THR A 711 -3.25 -12.85 30.20
N ALA A 712 -2.42 -11.91 29.74
CA ALA A 712 -2.90 -10.60 29.29
C ALA A 712 -3.88 -10.75 28.09
N PRO A 713 -4.86 -9.83 27.94
CA PRO A 713 -5.74 -9.78 26.78
C PRO A 713 -4.99 -9.64 25.45
N ASN A 714 -5.39 -10.41 24.45
CA ASN A 714 -4.91 -10.26 23.08
C ASN A 714 -5.74 -9.17 22.38
N LEU A 715 -5.29 -7.91 22.45
CA LEU A 715 -6.02 -6.78 21.87
C LEU A 715 -6.12 -6.89 20.35
N ALA A 716 -7.30 -6.59 19.81
CA ALA A 716 -7.48 -6.52 18.37
C ALA A 716 -6.77 -5.28 17.82
N ARG A 717 -5.84 -5.50 16.88
CA ARG A 717 -5.27 -4.42 16.08
C ARG A 717 -6.38 -3.64 15.34
N TRP A 718 -6.13 -2.37 15.00
CA TRP A 718 -7.17 -1.47 14.45
C TRP A 718 -7.83 -1.98 13.15
N ASP A 719 -7.13 -2.77 12.35
CA ASP A 719 -7.68 -3.46 11.18
C ASP A 719 -8.69 -4.55 11.59
N TYR A 720 -8.39 -5.37 12.59
CA TYR A 720 -9.36 -6.32 13.14
C TYR A 720 -10.51 -5.64 13.87
N HIS A 721 -10.25 -4.55 14.60
CA HIS A 721 -11.31 -3.76 15.23
C HIS A 721 -12.30 -3.22 14.18
N ALA A 722 -11.80 -2.71 13.05
CA ALA A 722 -12.63 -2.29 11.93
C ALA A 722 -13.42 -3.45 11.30
N VAL A 723 -12.84 -4.64 11.21
CA VAL A 723 -13.54 -5.86 10.78
C VAL A 723 -14.66 -6.22 11.76
N HIS A 724 -14.41 -6.17 13.08
CA HIS A 724 -15.44 -6.44 14.07
C HIS A 724 -16.62 -5.47 13.94
N ILE A 725 -16.36 -4.16 13.80
CA ILE A 725 -17.40 -3.16 13.56
C ILE A 725 -18.21 -3.49 12.31
N TYR A 726 -17.53 -3.81 11.19
CA TYR A 726 -18.18 -4.14 9.93
C TYR A 726 -19.11 -5.34 10.09
N LEU A 727 -18.64 -6.41 10.73
CA LEU A 727 -19.40 -7.64 10.94
C LEU A 727 -20.60 -7.42 11.87
N LEU A 728 -20.47 -6.61 12.92
CA LEU A 728 -21.59 -6.26 13.79
C LEU A 728 -22.66 -5.45 13.08
N LYS A 729 -22.29 -4.44 12.28
CA LYS A 729 -23.24 -3.73 11.42
C LYS A 729 -23.90 -4.65 10.40
N TRP A 730 -23.17 -5.64 9.91
CA TRP A 730 -23.72 -6.61 8.98
C TRP A 730 -24.75 -7.54 9.66
N LEU A 731 -24.46 -8.01 10.87
CA LEU A 731 -25.39 -8.81 11.66
C LEU A 731 -26.63 -8.01 12.09
N GLU A 732 -26.48 -6.71 12.40
CA GLU A 732 -27.63 -5.80 12.60
C GLU A 732 -28.53 -5.78 11.36
N THR A 733 -27.97 -5.61 10.16
CA THR A 733 -28.73 -5.66 8.90
C THR A 733 -29.43 -7.00 8.69
N ILE A 734 -28.76 -8.12 8.99
CA ILE A 734 -29.29 -9.47 8.77
C ILE A 734 -30.43 -9.81 9.74
N THR A 735 -30.28 -9.41 11.01
CA THR A 735 -31.16 -9.86 12.10
C THR A 735 -32.18 -8.81 12.53
N SER A 736 -31.98 -7.56 12.13
CA SER A 736 -32.68 -6.38 12.67
C SER A 736 -32.51 -6.19 14.19
N ASP A 737 -31.54 -6.88 14.82
CA ASP A 737 -31.24 -6.73 16.24
C ASP A 737 -30.32 -5.52 16.48
N LYS A 738 -30.91 -4.46 17.04
CA LYS A 738 -30.22 -3.20 17.32
C LYS A 738 -29.05 -3.32 18.30
N PHE A 739 -29.02 -4.38 19.12
CA PHE A 739 -27.92 -4.60 20.06
C PHE A 739 -26.55 -4.60 19.35
N PHE A 740 -26.43 -5.30 18.22
CA PHE A 740 -25.19 -5.35 17.45
C PHE A 740 -24.81 -3.96 16.90
N GLY A 741 -25.82 -3.20 16.46
CA GLY A 741 -25.68 -1.83 15.98
C GLY A 741 -25.13 -0.87 17.03
N GLU A 742 -25.68 -0.93 18.24
CA GLU A 742 -25.28 -0.09 19.38
C GLU A 742 -23.84 -0.39 19.83
N VAL A 743 -23.44 -1.66 19.84
CA VAL A 743 -22.05 -2.05 20.13
C VAL A 743 -21.12 -1.55 19.02
N ALA A 744 -21.50 -1.72 17.76
CA ALA A 744 -20.72 -1.24 16.63
C ALA A 744 -20.52 0.30 16.66
N ASP A 745 -21.57 1.07 16.97
CA ASP A 745 -21.49 2.54 17.06
C ASP A 745 -20.59 3.00 18.21
N ARG A 746 -20.62 2.29 19.34
CA ARG A 746 -19.69 2.53 20.44
C ARG A 746 -18.24 2.27 20.00
N TRP A 747 -17.99 1.17 19.29
CA TRP A 747 -16.66 0.81 18.77
C TRP A 747 -16.18 1.77 17.66
N ILE A 748 -17.07 2.31 16.83
CA ILE A 748 -16.75 3.43 15.91
C ILE A 748 -16.21 4.62 16.72
N GLY A 749 -16.82 4.92 17.87
CA GLY A 749 -16.34 5.94 18.79
C GLY A 749 -14.90 5.69 19.26
N TYR A 750 -14.54 4.44 19.56
CA TYR A 750 -13.19 4.06 19.98
C TYR A 750 -12.14 4.31 18.91
N ALA A 751 -12.46 4.02 17.64
CA ALA A 751 -11.60 4.34 16.50
C ALA A 751 -11.33 5.85 16.35
N GLN A 752 -12.16 6.71 16.96
CA GLN A 752 -12.06 8.17 17.01
C GLN A 752 -11.56 8.70 18.36
N GLY A 753 -11.02 7.84 19.24
CA GLY A 753 -10.45 8.23 20.53
C GLY A 753 -11.46 8.42 21.65
N LYS A 754 -12.76 8.13 21.43
CA LYS A 754 -13.73 8.09 22.54
C LYS A 754 -13.41 6.89 23.43
N ARG A 755 -13.80 6.99 24.70
CA ARG A 755 -13.67 5.92 25.69
C ARG A 755 -15.00 5.74 26.41
N ALA A 756 -15.26 4.55 26.93
CA ALA A 756 -16.34 4.33 27.88
C ALA A 756 -16.12 5.22 29.11
N LYS A 757 -17.22 5.67 29.73
CA LYS A 757 -17.14 6.47 30.96
C LYS A 757 -16.48 5.64 32.07
N HIS A 758 -15.52 6.23 32.76
CA HIS A 758 -15.08 5.71 34.05
C HIS A 758 -16.01 6.20 35.17
N ASN A 759 -15.95 5.58 36.33
CA ASN A 759 -16.72 5.95 37.52
C ASN A 759 -16.23 7.25 38.17
#